data_AF-A0A7Y1YBI5-F1
#
_entry.id   AF-A0A7Y1YBI5-F1
#
_cell.length_a   1.000
_cell.length_b   1.000
_cell.length_c   1.000
_cell.angle_alpha   90.00
_cell.angle_beta   90.00
_cell.angle_gamma   90.00
#
_symmetry.space_group_name_H-M   'P 1'
#
loop_
_entity.id
_entity.type
_entity.pdbx_description
1 polymer ?
#
loop_
_entity_poly.entity_id
_entity_poly.type
_entity_poly.pdbx_seq_one_letter_code
_entity_poly.pdbx_strand_id
1 'polypeptide(L)'
;MKKYSISAAMVCTYLALHFSMQAQSIEEKRPANLVQHTPQVIGPITLNEIPGRHPSQVRSFSKSNYSSISGRALSKDHVFMVQRKSLHVPPRSVYATGLLIDASKARSVSKNRLHLAFLEESLDDPLREGWEMQKEQHFLEIEHSRFQQFYQEVPIWCNELTVHQQDLHFSITGIAKQAEMPQSMVPVLSVEEASYVVTADLRRQGIHLMAEEQRQQLQDLFEADKKELVLYPSEDVFTLAYHITSHPNPASRFEYFVDAHTGTIINQYESLCKFHHHAPPAARSLYFNEQSEGTGFDLNAQNRRIQTWFYQGTHYLVDATKTSMFNAVTSTMPGRPVGAIITLDAINTFPGKDNFRVRDLVSQTTDWNNPNAVSAHTNASVAFDYFEQKFGRISLNGQGGNIISVVNVVDEDGLDMDNAFWNGKAMFFGNGNEAFSAPLAKALDVTVHELSHGVIETTANLNYQGESGALNESFADVFAVQVDREDWLIGEDVVNTNIFRSGGLRNMANPNNGGSRVGDRGYQPDHYSQFFNVPDSIDNGGVHINSGIPNRAFFLFASEVGDDVAEQVYYDVLVNYLTRSSQFIDLRLAVIAASTMRYGSEVADAARAAFDGVGIIGEEGGNYFEEEAPNPGNDLIFIADEDRTSLALIDPAGNVLLDPVADEGLIKPPSVTDDGSLMVYVAADGTIRFGQFDWSVSPATFSSGTLQSSPIWYNVAISRDGLKLAAVPLERTDSIFVFDLEMGTSKIFELYNPTTSQVNINTDEVLFADAIEWDHFGEFLMYDAFNRITNTGSIESIEYWDIGFMKVWDDDTDTFGDGTITKLFSGLPEKISVGNPTFAENAPYILAFDLIDETNVETDYEIRGVNIETGELGLLYDNTVLSYPSFSRMDDKIIFDAEAESTFSTVDVIGQIGVASDKINGTGEATVLKQEARWGVWFSNGDRDLSTPTFEDDGLSEQIQVYPNPVADVLNIYTSQVQRKRDYQVEIHGLDGKVLKSVRWQRHSDQFNLPVQYLPAGLYFLHIGHGNGHHVLKICKS
;
A
#
# COMPACT_ATOMS: atom_id res chain seq x y z
N MET A 1 70.01 8.12 -12.92
CA MET A 1 70.62 7.62 -14.19
C MET A 1 69.72 8.02 -15.36
N LYS A 2 69.88 7.49 -16.59
CA LYS A 2 69.31 8.07 -17.82
C LYS A 2 67.90 7.55 -18.18
N LYS A 3 66.99 8.49 -18.52
CA LYS A 3 65.93 8.42 -19.58
C LYS A 3 64.80 7.37 -19.40
N TYR A 4 63.58 7.54 -19.92
CA TYR A 4 62.98 8.56 -20.83
C TYR A 4 61.63 9.11 -20.32
N SER A 5 61.15 10.21 -20.93
CA SER A 5 59.80 10.82 -20.84
C SER A 5 58.93 10.40 -22.07
N ILE A 6 57.63 10.70 -22.25
CA ILE A 6 56.91 11.99 -22.32
C ILE A 6 55.35 11.83 -22.17
N SER A 7 54.69 12.89 -21.70
CA SER A 7 53.25 13.28 -21.60
C SER A 7 52.05 12.43 -22.10
N ALA A 8 51.03 12.34 -21.23
CA ALA A 8 49.62 12.76 -21.36
C ALA A 8 48.92 12.92 -22.74
N ALA A 9 47.66 12.48 -22.83
CA ALA A 9 46.44 13.29 -23.13
C ALA A 9 45.19 12.42 -23.45
N MET A 10 44.01 13.06 -23.35
CA MET A 10 42.68 12.66 -23.87
C MET A 10 41.98 11.39 -23.33
N VAL A 11 41.12 11.64 -22.33
CA VAL A 11 39.77 11.05 -22.25
C VAL A 11 38.98 11.40 -23.52
N CYS A 12 38.40 10.39 -24.20
CA CYS A 12 37.20 10.49 -25.05
C CYS A 12 36.85 9.14 -25.72
N THR A 13 35.59 9.02 -26.15
CA THR A 13 35.02 8.00 -27.06
C THR A 13 34.47 6.72 -26.41
N TYR A 14 33.14 6.66 -26.27
CA TYR A 14 32.35 5.50 -26.71
C TYR A 14 30.94 5.93 -27.14
N LEU A 15 30.80 6.26 -28.43
CA LEU A 15 29.49 6.40 -29.10
C LEU A 15 29.65 6.28 -30.63
N ALA A 16 28.71 5.56 -31.25
CA ALA A 16 28.46 5.41 -32.70
C ALA A 16 29.41 4.56 -33.59
N LEU A 17 28.77 3.93 -34.60
CA LEU A 17 29.27 3.11 -35.74
C LEU A 17 29.61 1.63 -35.43
N HIS A 18 28.87 0.66 -35.99
CA HIS A 18 28.70 0.48 -37.44
C HIS A 18 27.29 0.04 -37.90
N PHE A 19 27.06 0.15 -39.22
CA PHE A 19 25.85 -0.27 -39.93
C PHE A 19 26.22 -1.11 -41.17
N SER A 20 25.26 -1.89 -41.69
CA SER A 20 25.21 -2.47 -43.06
C SER A 20 26.16 -3.61 -43.46
N MET A 21 25.56 -4.76 -43.81
CA MET A 21 25.86 -5.43 -45.09
C MET A 21 24.56 -5.84 -45.84
N GLN A 22 24.62 -5.69 -47.16
CA GLN A 22 23.59 -6.00 -48.17
C GLN A 22 23.85 -7.40 -48.80
N ALA A 23 23.00 -8.03 -49.63
CA ALA A 23 21.54 -8.00 -49.88
C ALA A 23 21.22 -9.05 -51.00
N GLN A 24 19.94 -9.41 -51.19
CA GLN A 24 19.31 -9.86 -52.47
C GLN A 24 17.81 -10.13 -52.18
N SER A 25 16.81 -9.32 -52.56
CA SER A 25 16.37 -8.82 -53.88
C SER A 25 15.53 -9.80 -54.70
N ILE A 26 14.24 -9.49 -54.87
CA ILE A 26 13.39 -9.77 -56.06
C ILE A 26 12.38 -8.62 -56.17
N GLU A 27 12.09 -8.17 -57.38
CA GLU A 27 11.10 -7.11 -57.66
C GLU A 27 9.72 -7.72 -57.99
N GLU A 28 8.62 -6.97 -57.85
CA GLU A 28 7.92 -6.43 -59.04
C GLU A 28 6.74 -5.48 -58.71
N LYS A 29 6.72 -4.35 -59.44
CA LYS A 29 5.56 -3.62 -60.03
C LYS A 29 4.38 -3.16 -59.15
N ARG A 30 4.23 -1.83 -59.08
CA ARG A 30 2.91 -1.14 -59.01
C ARG A 30 2.14 -1.34 -60.34
N PRO A 31 0.82 -1.07 -60.37
CA PRO A 31 0.41 0.28 -60.78
C PRO A 31 -0.68 0.91 -59.89
N ALA A 32 -0.85 2.23 -60.00
CA ALA A 32 -1.94 2.99 -59.38
C ALA A 32 -3.08 3.26 -60.40
N ASN A 33 -4.24 3.68 -59.93
CA ASN A 33 -5.22 4.45 -60.72
C ASN A 33 -6.12 5.31 -59.84
N LEU A 34 -6.42 6.52 -60.29
CA LEU A 34 -7.45 7.40 -59.74
C LEU A 34 -8.74 7.25 -60.58
N VAL A 35 -9.91 7.41 -59.95
CA VAL A 35 -11.11 7.97 -60.61
C VAL A 35 -11.85 8.85 -59.59
N GLN A 36 -12.30 10.03 -60.03
CA GLN A 36 -13.21 10.92 -59.29
C GLN A 36 -14.65 10.71 -59.78
N HIS A 37 -15.68 10.98 -58.96
CA HIS A 37 -16.73 11.98 -59.24
C HIS A 37 -17.99 11.88 -58.35
N THR A 38 -18.37 13.03 -57.78
CA THR A 38 -19.77 13.44 -57.50
C THR A 38 -20.27 14.32 -58.67
N PRO A 39 -21.48 14.96 -58.68
CA PRO A 39 -22.65 14.91 -57.78
C PRO A 39 -24.02 14.77 -58.53
N GLN A 40 -25.16 14.91 -57.83
CA GLN A 40 -26.40 15.68 -58.19
C GLN A 40 -27.56 15.33 -57.19
N VAL A 41 -28.66 16.08 -56.95
CA VAL A 41 -29.07 17.52 -56.87
C VAL A 41 -30.64 17.57 -56.92
N ILE A 42 -31.29 18.72 -56.62
CA ILE A 42 -32.76 18.97 -56.47
C ILE A 42 -33.29 18.60 -55.06
N GLY A 43 -34.17 19.36 -54.38
CA GLY A 43 -34.77 20.69 -54.62
C GLY A 43 -35.91 21.00 -53.60
N PRO A 44 -36.18 22.27 -53.19
CA PRO A 44 -37.00 22.59 -51.99
C PRO A 44 -38.44 23.12 -52.26
N ILE A 45 -39.29 23.26 -51.21
CA ILE A 45 -40.45 24.21 -51.17
C ILE A 45 -41.07 24.47 -49.75
N THR A 46 -41.07 25.77 -49.37
CA THR A 46 -41.92 26.63 -48.46
C THR A 46 -42.69 26.18 -47.17
N LEU A 47 -42.86 27.16 -46.25
CA LEU A 47 -43.72 27.21 -45.04
C LEU A 47 -45.21 27.56 -45.34
N ASN A 48 -46.12 27.48 -44.34
CA ASN A 48 -46.87 28.67 -43.82
C ASN A 48 -47.80 28.47 -42.57
N GLU A 49 -47.96 29.57 -41.81
CA GLU A 49 -49.16 30.07 -41.08
C GLU A 49 -49.63 29.55 -39.68
N ILE A 50 -50.28 30.48 -38.94
CA ILE A 50 -50.91 30.40 -37.59
C ILE A 50 -52.25 31.19 -37.65
N PRO A 51 -53.34 30.88 -36.90
CA PRO A 51 -53.72 31.76 -35.75
C PRO A 51 -54.70 31.22 -34.65
N GLY A 52 -54.55 31.67 -33.38
CA GLY A 52 -55.63 32.42 -32.68
C GLY A 52 -56.39 31.90 -31.41
N ARG A 53 -56.31 32.71 -30.32
CA ARG A 53 -57.37 33.10 -29.30
C ARG A 53 -57.80 32.19 -28.11
N HIS A 54 -57.38 32.58 -26.88
CA HIS A 54 -58.16 33.16 -25.74
C HIS A 54 -59.65 32.78 -25.42
N PRO A 55 -60.21 33.01 -24.18
CA PRO A 55 -59.62 32.99 -22.80
C PRO A 55 -60.59 32.66 -21.58
N SER A 56 -60.04 32.66 -20.34
CA SER A 56 -60.56 33.36 -19.10
C SER A 56 -61.41 32.69 -17.96
N GLN A 57 -61.24 33.29 -16.76
CA GLN A 57 -61.99 33.28 -15.47
C GLN A 57 -61.81 32.06 -14.51
N VAL A 58 -61.53 32.13 -13.19
CA VAL A 58 -61.52 33.13 -12.06
C VAL A 58 -62.71 33.05 -11.07
N ARG A 59 -62.44 32.65 -9.79
CA ARG A 59 -63.09 33.01 -8.49
C ARG A 59 -62.64 32.05 -7.34
N SER A 60 -63.00 32.28 -6.07
CA SER A 60 -62.24 33.10 -5.08
C SER A 60 -62.84 33.03 -3.64
N PHE A 61 -62.00 32.91 -2.59
CA PHE A 61 -62.32 33.03 -1.13
C PHE A 61 -63.27 31.94 -0.52
N SER A 62 -63.35 31.66 0.81
CA SER A 62 -62.78 32.29 2.04
C SER A 62 -62.59 31.32 3.25
N LYS A 63 -61.51 31.56 4.05
CA LYS A 63 -61.38 31.55 5.54
C LYS A 63 -61.97 30.45 6.48
N SER A 64 -61.05 29.96 7.33
CA SER A 64 -61.05 29.93 8.82
C SER A 64 -61.61 28.77 9.68
N ASN A 65 -60.67 28.15 10.42
CA ASN A 65 -60.63 27.90 11.88
C ASN A 65 -61.12 26.57 12.53
N TYR A 66 -60.12 25.87 13.09
CA TYR A 66 -60.06 25.17 14.40
C TYR A 66 -60.60 23.73 14.63
N SER A 67 -59.66 22.91 15.10
CA SER A 67 -59.74 21.90 16.18
C SER A 67 -60.10 20.41 15.94
N SER A 68 -59.32 19.59 16.67
CA SER A 68 -59.55 18.25 17.25
C SER A 68 -59.47 16.94 16.42
N ILE A 69 -58.28 16.33 16.49
CA ILE A 69 -57.99 15.00 17.09
C ILE A 69 -58.36 13.69 16.33
N SER A 70 -57.30 12.90 16.07
CA SER A 70 -57.23 11.42 15.93
C SER A 70 -57.80 10.71 14.69
N GLY A 71 -57.11 9.63 14.28
CA GLY A 71 -57.71 8.51 13.56
C GLY A 71 -57.25 8.28 12.11
N ARG A 72 -56.17 7.48 11.95
CA ARG A 72 -55.67 6.87 10.70
C ARG A 72 -56.63 6.86 9.48
N ALA A 73 -56.23 7.54 8.40
CA ALA A 73 -56.29 7.02 7.03
C ALA A 73 -55.36 7.84 6.11
N LEU A 74 -54.33 7.22 5.54
CA LEU A 74 -53.61 7.74 4.38
C LEU A 74 -53.58 6.65 3.32
N SER A 75 -54.09 6.97 2.13
CA SER A 75 -54.01 6.10 0.97
C SER A 75 -53.81 6.94 -0.29
N LYS A 76 -52.60 6.80 -0.85
CA LYS A 76 -52.25 6.99 -2.26
C LYS A 76 -52.17 8.41 -2.86
N ASP A 77 -51.40 8.42 -3.95
CA ASP A 77 -51.34 9.35 -5.06
C ASP A 77 -50.89 10.79 -4.77
N HIS A 78 -49.57 10.99 -4.84
CA HIS A 78 -48.96 11.75 -5.94
C HIS A 78 -47.79 10.94 -6.51
N VAL A 79 -47.67 10.89 -7.84
CA VAL A 79 -46.59 10.22 -8.57
C VAL A 79 -45.95 11.23 -9.50
N PHE A 80 -44.63 11.34 -9.48
CA PHE A 80 -43.85 12.01 -10.53
C PHE A 80 -43.15 10.94 -11.39
N MET A 81 -43.08 11.17 -12.69
CA MET A 81 -42.48 10.23 -13.65
C MET A 81 -41.06 10.65 -14.00
N VAL A 82 -40.12 9.71 -13.86
CA VAL A 82 -38.77 9.83 -14.42
C VAL A 82 -38.83 9.70 -15.94
N GLN A 83 -38.17 10.60 -16.68
CA GLN A 83 -37.90 10.42 -18.12
C GLN A 83 -36.47 9.95 -18.34
N ARG A 84 -36.23 8.64 -18.31
CA ARG A 84 -34.96 8.07 -18.79
C ARG A 84 -34.79 8.39 -20.28
N LYS A 85 -33.60 8.85 -20.69
CA LYS A 85 -33.26 9.18 -22.08
C LYS A 85 -31.95 8.50 -22.49
N SER A 86 -32.07 7.29 -23.03
CA SER A 86 -30.92 6.47 -23.46
C SER A 86 -30.14 7.11 -24.63
N LEU A 87 -28.81 7.01 -24.55
CA LEU A 87 -27.85 7.26 -25.63
C LEU A 87 -26.54 6.53 -25.33
N HIS A 88 -26.19 5.51 -26.15
CA HIS A 88 -24.93 4.75 -26.04
C HIS A 88 -23.71 5.62 -26.32
N VAL A 89 -22.64 5.33 -25.55
CA VAL A 89 -21.18 5.49 -25.75
C VAL A 89 -20.59 5.30 -24.33
N PRO A 90 -19.52 4.50 -24.15
CA PRO A 90 -18.96 4.10 -22.83
C PRO A 90 -18.36 5.30 -22.06
N PRO A 91 -18.07 5.15 -20.75
CA PRO A 91 -19.13 5.40 -19.75
C PRO A 91 -18.92 6.73 -19.00
N ARG A 92 -19.74 7.06 -17.98
CA ARG A 92 -20.00 8.48 -17.62
C ARG A 92 -20.14 8.86 -16.14
N SER A 93 -19.69 10.09 -15.88
CA SER A 93 -19.79 10.86 -14.66
C SER A 93 -21.24 11.21 -14.31
N VAL A 94 -21.58 11.19 -13.01
CA VAL A 94 -22.90 11.63 -12.52
C VAL A 94 -22.79 12.86 -11.63
N TYR A 95 -23.32 13.98 -12.12
CA TYR A 95 -23.34 15.27 -11.43
C TYR A 95 -24.77 15.68 -11.09
N ALA A 96 -25.12 15.58 -9.80
CA ALA A 96 -26.47 15.80 -9.30
C ALA A 96 -26.59 17.13 -8.52
N THR A 97 -27.23 18.13 -9.12
CA THR A 97 -27.42 19.46 -8.51
C THR A 97 -28.84 19.65 -7.96
N GLY A 98 -28.99 19.41 -6.65
CA GLY A 98 -30.09 19.94 -5.84
C GLY A 98 -31.35 19.07 -5.73
N LEU A 99 -31.40 18.25 -4.68
CA LEU A 99 -32.62 17.60 -4.20
C LEU A 99 -33.15 18.29 -2.93
N LEU A 100 -34.46 18.53 -2.86
CA LEU A 100 -35.14 19.11 -1.68
C LEU A 100 -35.95 18.03 -0.97
N ILE A 101 -35.33 17.36 0.01
CA ILE A 101 -35.97 16.31 0.81
C ILE A 101 -36.87 16.95 1.89
N ASP A 102 -38.16 16.59 1.90
CA ASP A 102 -39.12 17.05 2.91
C ASP A 102 -38.89 16.33 4.25
N ALA A 103 -38.01 16.91 5.06
CA ALA A 103 -37.62 16.41 6.39
C ALA A 103 -38.77 16.32 7.42
N SER A 104 -40.01 16.74 7.09
CA SER A 104 -41.15 16.69 8.03
C SER A 104 -41.52 15.29 8.54
N LYS A 105 -41.01 14.23 7.90
CA LYS A 105 -41.19 12.82 8.31
C LYS A 105 -40.11 12.28 9.26
N ALA A 106 -38.91 12.87 9.30
CA ALA A 106 -37.71 12.29 9.93
C ALA A 106 -37.63 12.46 11.47
N ARG A 107 -38.74 12.31 12.19
CA ARG A 107 -38.80 12.56 13.66
C ARG A 107 -38.45 11.35 14.54
N SER A 108 -37.34 10.67 14.24
CA SER A 108 -36.54 9.84 15.20
C SER A 108 -35.40 9.09 14.49
N VAL A 109 -34.59 9.77 13.67
CA VAL A 109 -33.48 9.16 12.91
C VAL A 109 -32.17 9.84 13.30
N SER A 110 -31.05 9.11 13.32
CA SER A 110 -29.69 9.64 13.47
C SER A 110 -29.31 10.51 12.27
N LYS A 111 -28.42 11.50 12.48
CA LYS A 111 -27.99 12.46 11.44
C LYS A 111 -27.35 11.77 10.22
N ASN A 112 -26.45 10.83 10.46
CA ASN A 112 -25.65 10.11 9.46
C ASN A 112 -26.55 9.48 8.37
N ARG A 113 -27.74 9.01 8.77
CA ARG A 113 -28.75 8.42 7.88
C ARG A 113 -29.48 9.42 6.99
N LEU A 114 -29.21 10.72 7.11
CA LEU A 114 -29.72 11.77 6.24
C LEU A 114 -28.74 12.10 5.10
N HIS A 115 -27.42 12.05 5.36
CA HIS A 115 -26.40 12.24 4.33
C HIS A 115 -26.39 11.09 3.32
N LEU A 116 -26.35 9.84 3.80
CA LEU A 116 -26.38 8.66 2.93
C LEU A 116 -27.66 8.62 2.06
N ALA A 117 -28.82 8.90 2.65
CA ALA A 117 -30.08 8.95 1.90
C ALA A 117 -30.13 10.09 0.86
N PHE A 118 -29.45 11.22 1.09
CA PHE A 118 -29.33 12.29 0.10
C PHE A 118 -28.37 11.91 -1.04
N LEU A 119 -27.28 11.20 -0.73
CA LEU A 119 -26.33 10.64 -1.70
C LEU A 119 -27.04 9.63 -2.62
N GLU A 120 -27.70 8.63 -2.02
CA GLU A 120 -28.53 7.62 -2.70
C GLU A 120 -29.61 8.25 -3.60
N GLU A 121 -30.42 9.19 -3.10
CA GLU A 121 -31.48 9.82 -3.92
C GLU A 121 -30.93 10.74 -5.03
N SER A 122 -29.66 11.15 -4.96
CA SER A 122 -29.04 12.05 -5.94
C SER A 122 -28.37 11.33 -7.11
N LEU A 123 -27.84 10.12 -6.91
CA LEU A 123 -27.09 9.39 -7.93
C LEU A 123 -28.00 8.58 -8.88
N ASP A 124 -27.50 8.26 -10.07
CA ASP A 124 -28.20 7.40 -11.05
C ASP A 124 -28.03 5.91 -10.69
N ASP A 125 -28.96 5.05 -11.14
CA ASP A 125 -29.11 3.67 -10.63
C ASP A 125 -27.80 2.84 -10.46
N PRO A 126 -26.81 2.81 -11.39
CA PRO A 126 -25.59 2.00 -11.21
C PRO A 126 -24.54 2.63 -10.28
N LEU A 127 -24.72 3.88 -9.83
CA LEU A 127 -23.85 4.56 -8.87
C LEU A 127 -24.57 4.83 -7.53
N ARG A 128 -25.72 4.20 -7.25
CA ARG A 128 -26.40 4.36 -5.96
C ARG A 128 -25.88 3.47 -4.84
N GLU A 129 -25.24 2.37 -5.19
CA GLU A 129 -24.91 1.29 -4.27
C GLU A 129 -23.41 1.36 -3.90
N GLY A 130 -23.10 0.89 -2.68
CA GLY A 130 -21.74 0.85 -2.14
C GLY A 130 -21.14 2.22 -1.77
N TRP A 131 -21.82 3.11 -1.02
CA TRP A 131 -21.19 4.35 -0.52
C TRP A 131 -21.07 4.35 1.01
N GLU A 132 -19.84 4.32 1.52
CA GLU A 132 -19.52 4.15 2.94
C GLU A 132 -18.88 5.43 3.52
N MET A 133 -19.37 5.93 4.67
CA MET A 133 -18.99 7.23 5.22
C MET A 133 -17.69 7.18 6.05
N GLN A 134 -16.55 7.46 5.41
CA GLN A 134 -15.20 7.38 5.98
C GLN A 134 -14.87 8.48 7.02
N LYS A 135 -15.46 9.68 6.92
CA LYS A 135 -15.10 10.80 7.81
C LYS A 135 -16.25 11.79 8.01
N GLU A 136 -16.49 12.23 9.24
CA GLU A 136 -17.45 13.29 9.59
C GLU A 136 -16.71 14.45 10.28
N GLN A 137 -16.81 15.66 9.73
CA GLN A 137 -16.05 16.85 10.17
C GLN A 137 -16.90 18.11 10.12
N HIS A 138 -16.69 19.05 11.06
CA HIS A 138 -17.43 20.31 11.16
C HIS A 138 -16.54 21.51 10.89
N PHE A 139 -16.92 22.36 9.93
CA PHE A 139 -16.21 23.62 9.66
C PHE A 139 -17.17 24.75 9.24
N LEU A 140 -17.01 25.95 9.81
CA LEU A 140 -17.78 27.17 9.50
C LEU A 140 -19.32 26.98 9.34
N GLU A 141 -19.94 26.27 10.29
CA GLU A 141 -21.38 25.95 10.30
C GLU A 141 -21.85 25.02 9.15
N ILE A 142 -20.91 24.38 8.43
CA ILE A 142 -21.16 23.31 7.47
C ILE A 142 -20.67 21.98 8.07
N GLU A 143 -21.45 20.93 7.83
CA GLU A 143 -21.20 19.55 8.24
C GLU A 143 -20.72 18.78 7.00
N HIS A 144 -19.60 18.07 7.09
CA HIS A 144 -18.92 17.43 5.97
C HIS A 144 -18.80 15.93 6.22
N SER A 145 -19.29 15.12 5.27
CA SER A 145 -19.23 13.67 5.33
C SER A 145 -18.61 13.12 4.05
N ARG A 146 -17.37 12.59 4.12
CA ARG A 146 -16.69 11.93 2.99
C ARG A 146 -17.20 10.50 2.86
N PHE A 147 -17.61 10.11 1.65
CA PHE A 147 -18.01 8.75 1.31
C PHE A 147 -17.05 8.20 0.26
N GLN A 148 -16.47 7.04 0.53
CA GLN A 148 -15.76 6.24 -0.45
C GLN A 148 -16.78 5.34 -1.15
N GLN A 149 -16.71 5.18 -2.48
CA GLN A 149 -17.57 4.21 -3.17
C GLN A 149 -16.93 2.81 -3.13
N PHE A 150 -17.73 1.76 -3.26
CA PHE A 150 -17.40 0.34 -3.19
C PHE A 150 -18.14 -0.40 -4.32
N TYR A 151 -17.43 -1.25 -5.08
CA TYR A 151 -18.00 -2.21 -6.02
C TYR A 151 -17.39 -3.58 -5.77
N GLN A 152 -18.22 -4.54 -5.34
CA GLN A 152 -17.84 -5.84 -4.76
C GLN A 152 -17.00 -5.79 -3.47
N GLU A 153 -16.81 -4.58 -2.95
CA GLU A 153 -16.07 -4.18 -1.76
C GLU A 153 -14.64 -3.71 -2.05
N VAL A 154 -14.05 -4.02 -3.22
CA VAL A 154 -13.04 -3.13 -3.84
C VAL A 154 -13.63 -1.71 -3.83
N PRO A 155 -12.99 -0.68 -3.22
CA PRO A 155 -13.53 0.67 -3.14
C PRO A 155 -12.96 1.64 -4.14
N ILE A 156 -13.85 2.26 -4.90
CA ILE A 156 -13.65 2.90 -6.20
C ILE A 156 -12.50 3.95 -5.99
N TRP A 157 -11.21 3.62 -6.26
CA TRP A 157 -9.93 4.37 -6.10
C TRP A 157 -10.10 5.70 -6.75
N CYS A 158 -9.50 6.79 -6.29
CA CYS A 158 -9.90 8.13 -6.73
C CYS A 158 -11.40 8.48 -6.46
N ASN A 159 -12.33 7.53 -6.34
CA ASN A 159 -13.77 7.70 -6.48
C ASN A 159 -14.47 7.89 -5.12
N GLU A 160 -14.37 9.12 -4.63
CA GLU A 160 -14.99 9.52 -3.37
C GLU A 160 -15.92 10.70 -3.56
N LEU A 161 -17.07 10.69 -2.88
CA LEU A 161 -18.03 11.79 -2.87
C LEU A 161 -18.17 12.32 -1.44
N THR A 162 -17.82 13.57 -1.25
CA THR A 162 -18.08 14.27 0.01
C THR A 162 -19.42 14.99 -0.06
N VAL A 163 -20.33 14.66 0.85
CA VAL A 163 -21.58 15.39 1.09
C VAL A 163 -21.29 16.57 2.02
N HIS A 164 -21.90 17.72 1.74
CA HIS A 164 -21.83 18.91 2.59
C HIS A 164 -23.25 19.33 2.94
N GLN A 165 -23.55 19.47 4.23
CA GLN A 165 -24.83 20.00 4.72
C GLN A 165 -24.63 21.37 5.37
N GLN A 166 -25.41 22.36 4.91
CA GLN A 166 -25.61 23.63 5.63
C GLN A 166 -27.12 23.85 5.85
N ASP A 167 -27.55 23.87 7.11
CA ASP A 167 -28.96 23.79 7.57
C ASP A 167 -29.73 22.59 6.99
N LEU A 168 -30.34 22.77 5.81
CA LEU A 168 -31.16 21.80 5.06
C LEU A 168 -30.79 21.78 3.57
N HIS A 169 -29.70 22.46 3.18
CA HIS A 169 -29.15 22.42 1.84
C HIS A 169 -28.02 21.41 1.84
N PHE A 170 -28.05 20.52 0.84
CA PHE A 170 -27.06 19.48 0.65
C PHE A 170 -26.45 19.61 -0.73
N SER A 171 -25.14 19.38 -0.81
CA SER A 171 -24.36 19.35 -2.06
C SER A 171 -23.37 18.20 -2.00
N ILE A 172 -22.99 17.68 -3.16
CA ILE A 172 -22.00 16.61 -3.29
C ILE A 172 -20.88 17.14 -4.18
N THR A 173 -19.63 16.90 -3.79
CA THR A 173 -18.46 17.11 -4.64
C THR A 173 -17.51 15.92 -4.51
N GLY A 174 -16.67 15.74 -5.53
CA GLY A 174 -15.83 14.57 -5.65
C GLY A 174 -16.10 13.83 -6.96
N ILE A 175 -16.06 12.50 -6.90
CA ILE A 175 -15.45 11.69 -7.95
C ILE A 175 -16.24 10.38 -8.07
N ALA A 176 -16.80 10.08 -9.26
CA ALA A 176 -17.76 8.96 -9.43
C ALA A 176 -17.74 8.28 -10.83
N LYS A 177 -16.62 7.63 -11.21
CA LYS A 177 -16.39 6.92 -12.48
C LYS A 177 -17.37 5.81 -12.71
N GLN A 178 -18.01 5.88 -13.87
CA GLN A 178 -18.40 4.68 -14.58
C GLN A 178 -17.30 4.36 -15.59
N ALA A 179 -16.59 3.27 -15.37
CA ALA A 179 -16.08 2.45 -16.47
C ALA A 179 -16.95 1.19 -16.58
N GLU A 180 -16.75 0.33 -17.58
CA GLU A 180 -17.20 -1.05 -17.42
C GLU A 180 -16.25 -1.74 -16.43
N MET A 181 -16.81 -2.39 -15.41
CA MET A 181 -16.04 -3.20 -14.45
C MET A 181 -15.30 -4.30 -15.23
N PRO A 182 -14.11 -4.75 -14.78
CA PRO A 182 -13.40 -5.83 -15.45
C PRO A 182 -14.22 -7.11 -15.44
N GLN A 183 -13.82 -8.08 -16.27
CA GLN A 183 -14.59 -9.33 -16.37
C GLN A 183 -14.45 -10.24 -15.14
N SER A 184 -13.46 -10.00 -14.28
CA SER A 184 -13.52 -10.29 -12.85
C SER A 184 -12.58 -9.37 -12.06
N MET A 185 -12.71 -9.40 -10.73
CA MET A 185 -12.09 -8.51 -9.73
C MET A 185 -10.89 -9.12 -9.00
N VAL A 186 -10.53 -10.36 -9.36
CA VAL A 186 -9.43 -11.16 -8.81
C VAL A 186 -8.14 -10.84 -9.62
N PRO A 187 -6.90 -11.00 -9.13
CA PRO A 187 -5.68 -10.51 -9.82
C PRO A 187 -4.70 -11.60 -10.36
N VAL A 188 -4.27 -11.54 -11.63
CA VAL A 188 -3.30 -12.51 -12.23
C VAL A 188 -1.84 -12.08 -12.08
N LEU A 189 -1.58 -10.86 -11.66
CA LEU A 189 -0.34 -10.55 -10.96
C LEU A 189 -0.65 -10.63 -9.49
N SER A 190 0.35 -10.28 -8.69
CA SER A 190 0.17 -10.18 -7.27
C SER A 190 0.74 -8.90 -6.66
N VAL A 191 0.18 -8.40 -5.55
CA VAL A 191 0.83 -7.33 -4.78
C VAL A 191 2.01 -7.83 -3.96
N GLU A 192 2.34 -9.10 -4.17
CA GLU A 192 3.60 -9.76 -3.87
C GLU A 192 4.43 -10.18 -5.09
N GLU A 193 4.06 -9.67 -6.27
CA GLU A 193 4.80 -9.75 -7.55
C GLU A 193 5.06 -8.43 -8.26
N ALA A 194 4.09 -7.53 -8.30
CA ALA A 194 4.14 -6.17 -8.83
C ALA A 194 5.47 -5.48 -8.46
N SER A 195 5.64 -5.17 -7.19
CA SER A 195 6.90 -4.81 -6.55
C SER A 195 8.11 -5.82 -6.62
N TYR A 196 8.15 -6.78 -7.56
CA TYR A 196 9.37 -7.50 -8.00
C TYR A 196 9.98 -6.84 -9.20
N VAL A 197 9.12 -6.32 -10.08
CA VAL A 197 9.46 -5.62 -11.33
C VAL A 197 10.09 -4.23 -11.04
N VAL A 198 10.74 -4.11 -9.87
CA VAL A 198 10.62 -3.02 -8.92
C VAL A 198 11.81 -3.01 -7.97
N THR A 199 11.95 -3.82 -6.91
CA THR A 199 13.25 -3.90 -6.21
C THR A 199 14.30 -4.57 -7.10
N ALA A 200 13.89 -5.42 -8.06
CA ALA A 200 14.74 -5.86 -9.18
C ALA A 200 14.86 -4.89 -10.36
N ASP A 201 14.18 -3.73 -10.36
CA ASP A 201 14.32 -2.66 -11.35
C ASP A 201 15.09 -1.46 -10.73
N LEU A 202 14.78 -1.05 -9.49
CA LEU A 202 15.63 -0.36 -8.50
C LEU A 202 17.10 -0.80 -8.63
N ARG A 203 17.37 -2.05 -8.28
CA ARG A 203 18.73 -2.65 -8.31
C ARG A 203 19.32 -2.59 -9.73
N ARG A 204 18.49 -2.63 -10.78
CA ARG A 204 18.87 -2.55 -12.21
C ARG A 204 19.38 -1.17 -12.61
N GLN A 205 18.96 -0.12 -11.91
CA GLN A 205 19.40 1.26 -12.13
C GLN A 205 20.62 1.68 -11.32
N GLY A 206 21.14 0.76 -10.50
CA GLY A 206 22.14 1.10 -9.50
C GLY A 206 21.52 1.67 -8.22
N ILE A 207 20.19 1.67 -8.09
CA ILE A 207 19.50 1.89 -6.81
C ILE A 207 19.69 0.64 -5.95
N HIS A 208 20.90 0.52 -5.42
CA HIS A 208 21.23 -0.47 -4.43
C HIS A 208 20.50 -0.17 -3.11
N LEU A 209 20.60 -1.12 -2.18
CA LEU A 209 20.23 -1.05 -0.78
C LEU A 209 21.49 -1.55 -0.03
N MET A 210 21.72 -1.16 1.21
CA MET A 210 22.86 -1.65 2.01
C MET A 210 22.59 -3.08 2.56
N ALA A 211 23.61 -3.65 3.19
CA ALA A 211 23.55 -4.80 4.07
C ALA A 211 22.49 -4.68 5.18
N GLU A 212 21.66 -5.71 5.36
CA GLU A 212 20.75 -5.89 6.51
C GLU A 212 21.42 -6.62 7.71
N GLU A 213 22.74 -6.43 7.89
CA GLU A 213 23.30 -6.25 9.25
C GLU A 213 22.88 -4.86 9.80
N GLN A 214 22.24 -4.04 8.95
CA GLN A 214 21.91 -2.63 9.13
C GLN A 214 20.49 -2.30 8.41
N ARG A 215 19.25 -1.71 8.69
CA ARG A 215 18.23 -0.89 9.57
C ARG A 215 18.42 0.27 10.66
N GLN A 216 18.28 -0.01 12.00
CA GLN A 216 18.68 0.55 13.36
C GLN A 216 19.37 1.90 13.61
N GLN A 217 20.68 2.06 13.32
CA GLN A 217 21.51 3.10 13.98
C GLN A 217 21.06 4.52 13.60
N LEU A 218 20.19 4.60 12.59
CA LEU A 218 19.45 5.75 12.12
C LEU A 218 17.92 5.57 12.22
N GLN A 219 17.39 4.61 12.98
CA GLN A 219 15.94 4.32 13.07
C GLN A 219 15.15 5.40 13.79
N ASP A 220 15.81 6.29 14.53
CA ASP A 220 15.20 7.57 14.93
C ASP A 220 15.06 8.55 13.76
N LEU A 221 15.27 8.07 12.53
CA LEU A 221 15.21 8.85 11.32
C LEU A 221 14.36 8.27 10.15
N PHE A 222 13.67 7.10 10.21
CA PHE A 222 12.96 6.54 9.01
C PHE A 222 11.60 5.78 9.02
N GLU A 223 11.09 5.54 7.79
CA GLU A 223 9.73 5.10 7.32
C GLU A 223 9.72 3.68 6.75
N ALA A 224 8.54 3.04 6.70
CA ALA A 224 8.34 1.72 6.09
C ALA A 224 7.33 1.71 4.94
N ASP A 225 7.45 0.69 4.08
CA ASP A 225 6.72 0.52 2.82
C ASP A 225 5.26 0.04 3.05
N LYS A 226 4.31 0.32 2.14
CA LYS A 226 2.85 0.12 2.26
C LYS A 226 2.16 -0.24 0.93
N LYS A 227 1.48 -1.40 0.79
CA LYS A 227 0.81 -1.83 -0.47
C LYS A 227 -0.71 -1.85 -0.40
N GLU A 228 -1.37 -1.89 -1.57
CA GLU A 228 -2.79 -2.22 -1.73
C GLU A 228 -3.16 -2.76 -3.15
N LEU A 229 -4.26 -3.53 -3.20
CA LEU A 229 -5.00 -3.95 -4.41
C LEU A 229 -5.82 -2.78 -4.94
N VAL A 230 -5.94 -2.62 -6.27
CA VAL A 230 -6.67 -1.51 -6.90
C VAL A 230 -7.30 -1.84 -8.27
N LEU A 231 -8.49 -1.36 -8.66
CA LEU A 231 -8.78 -1.12 -10.10
C LEU A 231 -8.24 0.25 -10.52
N TYR A 232 -7.12 0.30 -11.22
CA TYR A 232 -6.68 1.50 -11.89
C TYR A 232 -7.64 1.89 -13.04
N PRO A 233 -8.02 3.17 -13.20
CA PRO A 233 -8.99 3.58 -14.22
C PRO A 233 -8.35 3.76 -15.61
N SER A 234 -8.54 2.79 -16.51
CA SER A 234 -7.84 2.71 -17.81
C SER A 234 -8.74 3.06 -19.02
N GLU A 235 -8.79 4.36 -19.35
CA GLU A 235 -9.59 5.03 -20.41
C GLU A 235 -11.10 4.70 -20.49
N ASP A 236 -11.49 3.46 -20.82
CA ASP A 236 -12.88 2.99 -21.00
C ASP A 236 -13.28 1.86 -20.01
N VAL A 237 -12.32 1.20 -19.36
CA VAL A 237 -12.50 0.03 -18.46
C VAL A 237 -11.72 0.23 -17.16
N PHE A 238 -12.22 -0.34 -16.07
CA PHE A 238 -11.47 -0.45 -14.83
C PHE A 238 -10.52 -1.65 -14.89
N THR A 239 -9.22 -1.43 -14.65
CA THR A 239 -8.16 -2.44 -14.77
C THR A 239 -7.58 -2.76 -13.40
N LEU A 240 -7.72 -3.99 -12.91
CA LEU A 240 -7.08 -4.37 -11.65
C LEU A 240 -5.55 -4.25 -11.74
N ALA A 241 -4.95 -3.71 -10.69
CA ALA A 241 -3.60 -3.18 -10.62
C ALA A 241 -3.16 -3.10 -9.15
N TYR A 242 -1.89 -2.79 -8.92
CA TYR A 242 -1.31 -2.91 -7.58
C TYR A 242 -0.44 -1.77 -7.14
N HIS A 243 -0.85 -1.04 -6.11
CA HIS A 243 -0.20 0.19 -5.67
C HIS A 243 0.65 -0.03 -4.41
N ILE A 244 1.97 0.18 -4.48
CA ILE A 244 2.92 -0.31 -3.46
C ILE A 244 4.00 0.69 -3.13
N THR A 245 4.21 1.05 -1.87
CA THR A 245 5.43 1.75 -1.49
C THR A 245 6.67 0.89 -1.60
N SER A 246 7.77 1.52 -1.93
CA SER A 246 9.07 1.04 -1.49
C SER A 246 10.00 2.14 -0.98
N HIS A 247 10.92 1.72 -0.13
CA HIS A 247 11.91 2.54 0.50
C HIS A 247 13.27 1.77 0.45
N PRO A 248 14.20 2.16 -0.47
CA PRO A 248 15.54 1.52 -0.66
C PRO A 248 16.89 2.10 -0.04
N ASN A 249 17.09 3.39 0.27
CA ASN A 249 18.29 3.99 0.96
C ASN A 249 17.88 5.02 2.10
N PRO A 250 18.64 5.86 2.84
CA PRO A 250 18.12 7.17 3.31
C PRO A 250 17.63 8.43 2.51
N ALA A 251 17.62 8.68 1.18
CA ALA A 251 17.02 9.88 0.50
C ALA A 251 15.57 9.98 -0.14
N SER A 252 14.89 8.97 -0.73
CA SER A 252 13.74 9.10 -1.70
C SER A 252 12.79 7.87 -1.69
N ARG A 253 11.49 7.93 -1.96
CA ARG A 253 10.61 6.73 -1.91
C ARG A 253 10.25 6.30 -3.32
N PHE A 254 9.89 5.05 -3.42
CA PHE A 254 10.05 4.26 -4.61
C PHE A 254 8.80 3.39 -4.70
N GLU A 255 7.66 3.96 -5.02
CA GLU A 255 6.42 3.17 -5.02
C GLU A 255 6.14 2.59 -6.39
N TYR A 256 5.06 1.80 -6.55
CA TYR A 256 4.84 0.89 -7.68
C TYR A 256 3.35 0.74 -8.08
N PHE A 257 3.05 0.58 -9.38
CA PHE A 257 1.74 0.28 -10.00
C PHE A 257 1.94 -0.71 -11.14
N VAL A 258 1.61 -1.97 -10.91
CA VAL A 258 1.70 -3.01 -11.93
C VAL A 258 0.31 -3.53 -12.24
N ASP A 259 0.05 -3.84 -13.50
CA ASP A 259 -1.19 -4.49 -13.95
C ASP A 259 -1.33 -5.79 -13.19
N ALA A 260 -2.42 -5.93 -12.42
CA ALA A 260 -2.68 -7.10 -11.58
C ALA A 260 -3.20 -8.26 -12.44
N HIS A 261 -2.61 -8.46 -13.61
CA HIS A 261 -3.27 -8.91 -14.83
C HIS A 261 -2.39 -9.05 -16.09
N THR A 262 -1.21 -8.39 -16.17
CA THR A 262 -0.19 -8.75 -17.18
C THR A 262 1.28 -8.64 -16.74
N GLY A 263 1.62 -8.26 -15.50
CA GLY A 263 3.02 -8.02 -15.06
C GLY A 263 3.66 -6.81 -15.74
N THR A 264 2.95 -6.24 -16.71
CA THR A 264 3.24 -4.96 -17.30
C THR A 264 2.94 -3.91 -16.25
N ILE A 265 4.00 -3.30 -15.79
CA ILE A 265 4.02 -2.01 -15.14
C ILE A 265 3.03 -1.05 -15.84
N ILE A 266 2.04 -0.52 -15.12
CA ILE A 266 1.04 0.39 -15.72
C ILE A 266 1.59 1.82 -15.78
N ASN A 267 2.01 2.37 -14.63
CA ASN A 267 2.33 3.79 -14.54
C ASN A 267 3.19 4.13 -13.31
N GLN A 268 4.26 4.89 -13.50
CA GLN A 268 5.36 4.92 -12.53
C GLN A 268 5.86 6.36 -12.21
N TYR A 269 6.26 6.64 -10.94
CA TYR A 269 7.21 7.70 -10.49
C TYR A 269 7.74 7.62 -9.01
N GLU A 270 8.99 8.04 -8.70
CA GLU A 270 9.76 7.98 -7.40
C GLU A 270 9.24 8.98 -6.40
N SER A 271 8.08 8.78 -5.77
CA SER A 271 7.37 9.96 -5.13
C SER A 271 7.65 10.93 -2.27
N LEU A 272 8.33 12.07 -1.82
CA LEU A 272 9.05 12.46 -0.61
C LEU A 272 9.63 13.86 -0.87
N CYS A 273 9.80 14.77 0.11
CA CYS A 273 10.48 14.47 1.36
C CYS A 273 9.76 14.24 2.75
N LYS A 274 9.27 13.01 3.04
CA LYS A 274 9.47 12.09 4.24
C LYS A 274 8.99 12.39 5.73
N PHE A 275 8.64 11.32 6.53
CA PHE A 275 7.56 11.17 7.60
C PHE A 275 7.70 11.03 9.17
N HIS A 276 6.62 10.77 9.97
CA HIS A 276 6.68 10.68 11.47
C HIS A 276 5.44 10.19 12.35
N HIS A 277 5.59 9.14 13.23
CA HIS A 277 4.95 8.92 14.60
C HIS A 277 3.38 8.76 14.79
N HIS A 278 2.63 8.56 15.92
CA HIS A 278 2.65 8.50 17.45
C HIS A 278 1.25 8.00 18.04
N ALA A 279 0.84 7.92 19.34
CA ALA A 279 1.47 7.93 20.70
C ALA A 279 0.69 7.27 21.92
N PRO A 280 -0.21 7.93 22.73
CA PRO A 280 0.02 7.92 24.21
C PRO A 280 -1.09 7.48 25.22
N PRO A 281 -0.65 6.82 26.31
CA PRO A 281 -1.19 6.91 27.68
C PRO A 281 -0.57 8.06 28.54
N ALA A 282 -1.10 8.32 29.75
CA ALA A 282 -0.66 9.43 30.64
C ALA A 282 -1.08 9.26 32.12
N ALA A 283 -0.46 9.86 33.17
CA ALA A 283 0.84 10.50 33.39
C ALA A 283 1.00 10.88 34.91
N ARG A 284 2.21 11.18 35.43
CA ARG A 284 2.41 11.81 36.77
C ARG A 284 3.65 12.72 36.85
N SER A 285 3.47 13.99 37.25
CA SER A 285 4.46 15.06 37.05
C SER A 285 5.48 15.31 38.17
N LEU A 286 6.71 15.65 37.80
CA LEU A 286 7.67 16.45 38.59
C LEU A 286 8.34 17.50 37.69
N TYR A 287 8.64 18.69 38.24
CA TYR A 287 9.19 19.82 37.48
C TYR A 287 10.73 19.81 37.45
N PHE A 288 11.33 19.85 36.26
CA PHE A 288 12.73 20.25 36.04
C PHE A 288 12.85 21.04 34.73
N ASN A 289 13.16 22.34 34.80
CA ASN A 289 13.48 23.17 33.63
C ASN A 289 14.98 23.47 33.60
N GLU A 290 15.67 22.95 32.58
CA GLU A 290 17.00 23.43 32.15
C GLU A 290 16.96 23.84 30.65
N GLN A 291 15.83 24.35 30.16
CA GLN A 291 15.75 25.06 28.87
C GLN A 291 16.70 26.26 28.84
N SER A 292 17.35 26.50 27.70
CA SER A 292 18.37 27.55 27.52
C SER A 292 18.41 28.10 26.10
N GLU A 293 18.79 29.38 25.93
CA GLU A 293 18.92 30.02 24.61
C GLU A 293 20.40 30.17 24.23
N GLY A 294 20.74 29.76 23.01
CA GLY A 294 22.04 29.95 22.38
C GLY A 294 22.00 30.89 21.17
N THR A 295 23.17 31.28 20.68
CA THR A 295 23.32 32.01 19.42
C THR A 295 24.42 31.42 18.55
N GLY A 296 24.20 31.40 17.24
CA GLY A 296 25.17 30.91 16.26
C GLY A 296 24.92 31.50 14.88
N PHE A 297 25.94 31.50 14.03
CA PHE A 297 25.78 31.87 12.62
C PHE A 297 25.26 30.68 11.82
N ASP A 298 24.23 30.90 11.02
CA ASP A 298 23.73 29.94 10.03
C ASP A 298 24.57 29.97 8.73
N LEU A 299 24.21 29.11 7.77
CA LEU A 299 24.84 29.03 6.45
C LEU A 299 24.57 30.24 5.55
N ASN A 300 23.54 31.04 5.87
CA ASN A 300 23.26 32.34 5.26
C ASN A 300 23.97 33.51 5.99
N ALA A 301 24.95 33.20 6.85
CA ALA A 301 25.74 34.13 7.65
C ALA A 301 24.92 35.08 8.55
N GLN A 302 23.69 34.69 8.89
CA GLN A 302 22.83 35.37 9.86
C GLN A 302 23.09 34.81 11.25
N ASN A 303 23.23 35.68 12.26
CA ASN A 303 23.36 35.25 13.65
C ASN A 303 21.97 34.93 14.24
N ARG A 304 21.59 33.65 14.21
CA ARG A 304 20.32 33.14 14.76
C ARG A 304 20.38 33.04 16.28
N ARG A 305 19.19 33.07 16.89
CA ARG A 305 18.94 32.51 18.22
C ARG A 305 18.41 31.10 18.04
N ILE A 306 18.86 30.17 18.86
CA ILE A 306 18.44 28.77 18.86
C ILE A 306 18.11 28.35 20.28
N GLN A 307 17.06 27.55 20.44
CA GLN A 307 16.72 26.97 21.73
C GLN A 307 17.53 25.69 21.94
N THR A 308 17.89 25.41 23.19
CA THR A 308 18.85 24.36 23.53
C THR A 308 18.54 23.81 24.92
N TRP A 309 18.83 22.54 25.16
CA TRP A 309 18.65 21.94 26.48
C TRP A 309 19.96 21.95 27.25
N PHE A 310 20.02 22.65 28.38
CA PHE A 310 21.16 22.61 29.29
C PHE A 310 21.05 21.38 30.20
N TYR A 311 22.18 20.71 30.45
CA TYR A 311 22.29 19.62 31.41
C TYR A 311 23.71 19.52 31.93
N GLN A 312 23.88 19.56 33.25
CA GLN A 312 25.16 19.37 33.96
C GLN A 312 26.34 20.22 33.43
N GLY A 313 26.09 21.44 32.92
CA GLY A 313 27.14 22.32 32.36
C GLY A 313 27.23 22.29 30.83
N THR A 314 26.52 21.40 30.16
CA THR A 314 26.55 21.18 28.72
C THR A 314 25.22 21.58 28.08
N HIS A 315 25.25 22.35 27.01
CA HIS A 315 24.08 22.65 26.18
C HIS A 315 24.01 21.62 25.05
N TYR A 316 22.84 21.05 24.83
CA TYR A 316 22.50 20.11 23.76
C TYR A 316 21.62 20.83 22.75
N LEU A 317 21.77 20.54 21.46
CA LEU A 317 21.01 21.19 20.39
C LEU A 317 19.59 20.59 20.27
N VAL A 318 18.79 20.85 21.31
CA VAL A 318 17.45 20.31 21.53
C VAL A 318 16.49 21.43 21.95
N ASP A 319 15.48 21.71 21.10
CA ASP A 319 14.40 22.67 21.36
C ASP A 319 13.21 21.94 22.00
N ALA A 320 13.12 22.05 23.32
CA ALA A 320 11.99 21.61 24.13
C ALA A 320 11.03 22.78 24.49
N THR A 321 11.03 23.87 23.73
CA THR A 321 10.19 25.06 24.00
C THR A 321 8.83 25.04 23.28
N LYS A 322 8.66 24.13 22.30
CA LYS A 322 7.39 23.87 21.61
C LYS A 322 6.40 23.13 22.53
N THR A 323 5.79 23.86 23.47
CA THR A 323 5.01 23.26 24.60
C THR A 323 3.73 22.53 24.21
N SER A 324 3.30 22.61 22.96
CA SER A 324 2.20 21.80 22.40
C SER A 324 2.62 20.36 22.16
N MET A 325 3.87 20.11 21.77
CA MET A 325 4.43 18.77 21.61
C MET A 325 5.22 18.28 22.83
N PHE A 326 5.99 19.15 23.51
CA PHE A 326 6.96 18.70 24.51
C PHE A 326 6.34 18.07 25.77
N ASN A 327 6.49 16.75 25.91
CA ASN A 327 6.04 15.99 27.07
C ASN A 327 7.16 15.83 28.11
N ALA A 328 7.24 16.81 29.01
CA ALA A 328 8.20 16.81 30.14
C ALA A 328 7.99 15.69 31.18
N VAL A 329 6.95 14.85 31.06
CA VAL A 329 6.68 13.75 32.01
C VAL A 329 7.24 12.41 31.51
N THR A 330 7.22 12.17 30.20
CA THR A 330 7.82 10.98 29.57
C THR A 330 9.29 11.21 29.16
N SER A 331 9.68 12.46 28.91
CA SER A 331 11.05 12.82 28.51
C SER A 331 12.10 12.52 29.58
N THR A 332 13.13 11.73 29.23
CA THR A 332 14.36 11.56 30.01
C THR A 332 15.47 12.43 29.41
N MET A 333 15.48 13.72 29.77
CA MET A 333 16.38 14.70 29.18
C MET A 333 17.84 14.52 29.66
N PRO A 334 18.85 14.74 28.79
CA PRO A 334 18.74 15.10 27.37
C PRO A 334 18.61 13.90 26.42
N GLY A 335 18.81 12.66 26.89
CA GLY A 335 19.05 11.48 26.02
C GLY A 335 17.82 10.82 25.39
N ARG A 336 16.62 11.05 25.92
CA ARG A 336 15.34 10.60 25.32
C ARG A 336 14.25 11.67 25.52
N PRO A 337 14.25 12.77 24.75
CA PRO A 337 13.13 13.71 24.71
C PRO A 337 11.90 13.08 24.04
N VAL A 338 10.72 13.60 24.40
CA VAL A 338 9.44 13.31 23.73
C VAL A 338 8.78 14.64 23.41
N GLY A 339 8.61 14.93 22.11
CA GLY A 339 8.11 16.20 21.60
C GLY A 339 9.14 17.33 21.63
N ALA A 340 10.39 17.08 21.23
CA ALA A 340 11.41 18.11 21.07
C ALA A 340 12.03 18.12 19.66
N ILE A 341 12.49 19.28 19.20
CA ILE A 341 13.31 19.36 17.99
C ILE A 341 14.75 19.00 18.37
N ILE A 342 15.40 18.07 17.67
CA ILE A 342 16.73 17.54 17.97
C ILE A 342 17.63 17.77 16.76
N THR A 343 18.89 18.18 16.95
CA THR A 343 19.86 18.19 15.85
C THR A 343 21.16 17.48 16.23
N LEU A 344 21.53 16.53 15.38
CA LEU A 344 22.59 15.54 15.52
C LEU A 344 23.61 15.69 14.38
N ASP A 345 24.72 14.98 14.48
CA ASP A 345 25.83 15.04 13.51
C ASP A 345 26.24 13.64 13.06
N ALA A 346 26.20 13.39 11.74
CA ALA A 346 26.63 12.14 11.09
C ALA A 346 28.16 11.97 11.05
N ILE A 347 28.93 12.97 11.52
CA ILE A 347 30.38 12.93 11.67
C ILE A 347 31.12 12.70 10.32
N ASN A 348 30.46 12.99 9.18
CA ASN A 348 30.93 12.63 7.83
C ASN A 348 31.08 11.10 7.68
N THR A 349 30.09 10.36 8.18
CA THR A 349 29.87 8.96 7.81
C THR A 349 28.67 8.87 6.88
N PHE A 350 28.82 8.08 5.81
CA PHE A 350 27.73 7.75 4.90
C PHE A 350 26.75 6.87 5.67
N PRO A 351 25.45 7.20 5.69
CA PRO A 351 24.41 6.38 6.28
C PRO A 351 24.38 4.91 5.84
N GLY A 352 25.12 4.53 4.77
CA GLY A 352 24.99 3.27 4.06
C GLY A 352 26.23 2.37 4.06
N LYS A 353 27.05 2.47 5.12
CA LYS A 353 28.13 1.53 5.44
C LYS A 353 28.20 1.27 6.94
N ASP A 354 28.56 0.04 7.34
CA ASP A 354 28.55 -0.54 8.71
C ASP A 354 29.25 0.30 9.80
N ASN A 355 30.01 1.31 9.37
CA ASN A 355 30.68 2.28 10.21
C ASN A 355 29.86 3.55 10.52
N PHE A 356 28.60 3.67 10.09
CA PHE A 356 27.79 4.88 10.28
C PHE A 356 27.65 5.27 11.76
N ARG A 357 27.63 6.58 12.08
CA ARG A 357 27.49 7.10 13.45
C ARG A 357 26.79 8.47 13.49
N VAL A 358 25.70 8.57 14.25
CA VAL A 358 25.23 9.85 14.80
C VAL A 358 25.91 10.18 16.14
N ARG A 359 25.92 11.46 16.50
CA ARG A 359 26.21 11.93 17.86
C ARG A 359 25.37 13.16 18.22
N ASP A 360 25.18 13.36 19.52
CA ASP A 360 24.70 14.63 20.08
C ASP A 360 25.60 15.80 19.67
N LEU A 361 24.98 16.91 19.28
CA LEU A 361 25.67 18.19 19.16
C LEU A 361 25.61 18.95 20.48
N VAL A 362 26.79 19.17 21.07
CA VAL A 362 26.97 19.69 22.42
C VAL A 362 27.93 20.88 22.50
N SER A 363 27.63 21.83 23.37
CA SER A 363 28.48 23.01 23.63
C SER A 363 28.60 23.31 25.14
N GLN A 364 29.79 23.75 25.57
CA GLN A 364 30.02 24.25 26.94
C GLN A 364 29.65 25.74 27.09
N THR A 365 29.17 26.38 26.02
CA THR A 365 28.79 27.79 25.94
C THR A 365 27.47 27.95 25.20
N THR A 366 26.79 29.08 25.41
CA THR A 366 25.63 29.49 24.60
C THR A 366 26.02 29.88 23.16
N ASP A 367 27.30 30.04 22.86
CA ASP A 367 27.82 30.29 21.51
C ASP A 367 27.96 28.97 20.73
N TRP A 368 27.37 28.90 19.54
CA TRP A 368 27.37 27.73 18.65
C TRP A 368 28.07 28.02 17.33
N ASN A 369 29.19 27.33 17.09
CA ASN A 369 30.03 27.47 15.89
C ASN A 369 29.91 26.23 14.98
N ASN A 370 28.68 25.91 14.56
CA ASN A 370 28.39 24.87 13.58
C ASN A 370 27.23 25.35 12.66
N PRO A 371 27.53 26.02 11.54
CA PRO A 371 26.51 26.61 10.67
C PRO A 371 25.51 25.60 10.11
N ASN A 372 25.96 24.40 9.73
CA ASN A 372 25.08 23.34 9.22
C ASN A 372 23.99 23.02 10.25
N ALA A 373 24.39 22.75 11.49
CA ALA A 373 23.47 22.41 12.56
C ALA A 373 22.58 23.59 12.99
N VAL A 374 23.14 24.81 13.06
CA VAL A 374 22.37 26.02 13.38
C VAL A 374 21.27 26.26 12.33
N SER A 375 21.56 26.00 11.05
CA SER A 375 20.61 26.18 9.95
C SER A 375 19.50 25.13 10.03
N ALA A 376 19.84 23.84 10.04
CA ALA A 376 18.87 22.74 10.15
C ALA A 376 17.95 22.90 11.39
N HIS A 377 18.53 23.19 12.55
CA HIS A 377 17.77 23.38 13.80
C HIS A 377 16.85 24.61 13.76
N THR A 378 17.27 25.71 13.13
CA THR A 378 16.44 26.90 12.96
C THR A 378 15.29 26.63 11.98
N ASN A 379 15.60 26.03 10.83
CA ASN A 379 14.64 25.79 9.77
C ASN A 379 13.56 24.77 10.20
N ALA A 380 13.95 23.68 10.88
CA ALA A 380 13.00 22.74 11.49
C ALA A 380 12.08 23.41 12.54
N SER A 381 12.60 24.39 13.29
CA SER A 381 11.83 25.16 14.28
C SER A 381 10.84 26.14 13.63
N VAL A 382 11.18 26.70 12.46
CA VAL A 382 10.27 27.51 11.62
C VAL A 382 9.19 26.65 10.95
N ALA A 383 9.57 25.49 10.44
CA ALA A 383 8.66 24.58 9.74
C ALA A 383 7.63 23.96 10.70
N PHE A 384 8.03 23.60 11.94
CA PHE A 384 7.09 23.27 13.02
C PHE A 384 6.10 24.42 13.28
N ASP A 385 6.61 25.66 13.43
CA ASP A 385 5.80 26.84 13.73
C ASP A 385 4.77 27.11 12.63
N TYR A 386 5.10 26.85 11.36
CA TYR A 386 4.16 26.95 10.24
C TYR A 386 3.00 25.95 10.38
N PHE A 387 3.27 24.65 10.51
CA PHE A 387 2.21 23.63 10.58
C PHE A 387 1.34 23.77 11.85
N GLU A 388 1.92 24.18 12.98
CA GLU A 388 1.18 24.52 14.19
C GLU A 388 0.28 25.76 13.97
N GLN A 389 0.83 26.87 13.49
CA GLN A 389 0.14 28.17 13.50
C GLN A 389 -0.86 28.34 12.35
N LYS A 390 -0.62 27.69 11.20
CA LYS A 390 -1.54 27.71 10.05
C LYS A 390 -2.69 26.71 10.21
N PHE A 391 -2.39 25.48 10.65
CA PHE A 391 -3.32 24.37 10.57
C PHE A 391 -3.67 23.71 11.92
N GLY A 392 -3.02 24.13 13.01
CA GLY A 392 -3.19 23.50 14.33
C GLY A 392 -2.54 22.13 14.44
N ARG A 393 -1.66 21.74 13.50
CA ARG A 393 -1.01 20.42 13.50
C ARG A 393 0.14 20.41 14.50
N ILE A 394 0.04 19.59 15.55
CA ILE A 394 1.05 19.50 16.60
C ILE A 394 2.14 18.53 16.17
N SER A 395 3.26 19.06 15.68
CA SER A 395 4.32 18.25 15.05
C SER A 395 3.81 17.43 13.87
N LEU A 396 4.64 16.56 13.33
CA LEU A 396 4.47 16.00 11.99
C LEU A 396 3.39 14.91 11.95
N ASN A 397 3.28 14.12 13.01
CA ASN A 397 2.14 13.25 13.32
C ASN A 397 0.81 13.96 13.65
N GLY A 398 0.81 15.27 13.93
CA GLY A 398 -0.33 15.96 14.55
C GLY A 398 -0.59 15.59 16.03
N GLN A 399 0.27 14.81 16.66
CA GLN A 399 0.15 14.32 18.05
C GLN A 399 1.31 14.76 18.99
N GLY A 400 2.32 15.47 18.48
CA GLY A 400 3.45 15.96 19.27
C GLY A 400 4.71 15.11 19.23
N GLY A 401 5.08 14.62 18.05
CA GLY A 401 6.34 13.89 17.84
C GLY A 401 7.57 14.75 18.14
N ASN A 402 8.71 14.11 18.37
CA ASN A 402 10.00 14.77 18.16
C ASN A 402 10.07 15.37 16.74
N ILE A 403 11.10 16.17 16.45
CA ILE A 403 11.46 16.55 15.08
C ILE A 403 12.97 16.51 15.00
N ILE A 404 13.54 15.58 14.24
CA ILE A 404 14.97 15.28 14.34
C ILE A 404 15.67 15.74 13.05
N SER A 405 16.95 16.12 13.15
CA SER A 405 17.78 16.50 12.00
C SER A 405 19.22 16.04 12.18
N VAL A 406 19.82 15.47 11.13
CA VAL A 406 21.24 15.11 11.07
C VAL A 406 21.95 16.00 10.05
N VAL A 407 23.17 16.43 10.37
CA VAL A 407 24.01 17.19 9.43
C VAL A 407 25.36 16.52 9.21
N ASN A 408 26.07 16.98 8.18
CA ASN A 408 27.39 16.48 7.76
C ASN A 408 27.33 15.05 7.22
N VAL A 409 26.41 14.84 6.28
CA VAL A 409 26.21 13.57 5.59
C VAL A 409 27.08 13.53 4.34
N VAL A 410 27.81 12.44 4.18
CA VAL A 410 28.64 12.15 3.00
C VAL A 410 28.01 11.04 2.18
N ASP A 411 28.38 10.95 0.91
CA ASP A 411 27.93 9.98 -0.09
C ASP A 411 28.67 8.63 0.04
N GLU A 412 28.32 7.64 -0.79
CA GLU A 412 28.84 6.26 -0.71
C GLU A 412 30.37 6.21 -0.80
N ASP A 413 30.97 7.03 -1.65
CA ASP A 413 32.42 7.10 -1.82
C ASP A 413 33.15 7.92 -0.73
N GLY A 414 32.39 8.55 0.18
CA GLY A 414 32.89 9.40 1.27
C GLY A 414 33.15 10.85 0.89
N LEU A 415 32.70 11.31 -0.28
CA LEU A 415 32.63 12.73 -0.64
C LEU A 415 31.41 13.41 -0.02
N ASP A 416 31.37 14.74 -0.03
CA ASP A 416 30.19 15.51 0.40
C ASP A 416 28.94 15.09 -0.40
N MET A 417 27.84 14.79 0.31
CA MET A 417 26.62 14.27 -0.33
C MET A 417 25.87 15.39 -1.05
N ASP A 418 25.44 15.11 -2.27
CA ASP A 418 24.78 16.07 -3.18
C ASP A 418 23.24 15.99 -3.09
N ASN A 419 22.71 15.71 -1.88
CA ASN A 419 21.28 15.57 -1.62
C ASN A 419 20.90 15.94 -0.16
N ALA A 420 19.61 16.14 0.10
CA ALA A 420 19.03 16.32 1.43
C ALA A 420 17.83 15.39 1.55
N PHE A 421 17.54 14.99 2.79
CA PHE A 421 16.55 13.97 3.02
C PHE A 421 16.14 13.84 4.49
N TRP A 422 14.86 13.78 4.83
CA TRP A 422 14.37 13.22 6.09
C TRP A 422 14.06 11.74 5.89
N ASN A 423 14.26 10.65 6.64
CA ASN A 423 13.87 9.29 6.09
C ASN A 423 12.54 8.67 6.53
N GLY A 424 11.76 9.36 7.37
CA GLY A 424 10.50 8.86 7.98
C GLY A 424 10.45 8.93 9.50
N LYS A 425 11.52 9.44 10.12
CA LYS A 425 11.55 9.85 11.52
C LYS A 425 12.52 11.02 11.81
N ALA A 426 13.26 11.52 10.81
CA ALA A 426 14.09 12.73 10.91
C ALA A 426 14.71 13.18 9.58
N MET A 427 14.99 14.48 9.46
CA MET A 427 15.91 15.13 8.50
C MET A 427 17.35 14.63 8.57
N PHE A 428 18.05 14.78 7.44
CA PHE A 428 19.48 14.67 7.18
C PHE A 428 19.85 15.65 6.07
N PHE A 429 21.07 16.18 6.12
CA PHE A 429 21.54 17.14 5.12
C PHE A 429 22.96 16.85 4.65
N GLY A 430 23.09 16.66 3.33
CA GLY A 430 24.36 16.66 2.62
C GLY A 430 24.99 18.05 2.55
N ASN A 431 26.28 18.06 2.23
CA ASN A 431 27.10 19.27 2.15
C ASN A 431 27.16 19.89 0.74
N GLY A 432 26.65 19.20 -0.29
CA GLY A 432 26.69 19.63 -1.70
C GLY A 432 28.04 19.35 -2.39
N ASN A 433 28.02 19.01 -3.68
CA ASN A 433 29.19 18.54 -4.43
C ASN A 433 29.27 19.11 -5.86
N GLU A 434 28.47 18.61 -6.81
CA GLU A 434 28.40 19.12 -8.18
C GLU A 434 27.10 19.88 -8.46
N ALA A 435 25.96 19.26 -8.14
CA ALA A 435 24.61 19.77 -8.35
C ALA A 435 24.25 20.88 -7.37
N PHE A 436 24.64 20.74 -6.11
CA PHE A 436 24.52 21.76 -5.08
C PHE A 436 25.88 22.38 -4.76
N SER A 437 25.88 23.68 -4.47
CA SER A 437 27.09 24.49 -4.26
C SER A 437 27.27 24.98 -2.81
N ALA A 438 26.36 24.57 -1.93
CA ALA A 438 26.37 24.79 -0.50
C ALA A 438 25.64 23.62 0.22
N PRO A 439 25.86 23.42 1.54
CA PRO A 439 25.16 22.39 2.31
C PRO A 439 23.66 22.63 2.30
N LEU A 440 22.88 21.57 2.07
CA LEU A 440 21.47 21.71 1.76
C LEU A 440 20.62 22.18 2.96
N ALA A 441 21.12 21.97 4.19
CA ALA A 441 20.59 22.58 5.42
C ALA A 441 20.54 24.12 5.40
N LYS A 442 21.18 24.78 4.43
CA LYS A 442 21.13 26.23 4.22
C LYS A 442 19.74 26.70 3.82
N ALA A 443 19.08 25.92 2.95
CA ALA A 443 17.83 26.30 2.28
C ALA A 443 16.62 25.95 3.16
N LEU A 444 15.71 26.91 3.33
CA LEU A 444 14.54 26.76 4.21
C LEU A 444 13.46 25.95 3.50
N ASP A 445 13.17 26.28 2.25
CA ASP A 445 12.29 25.52 1.35
C ASP A 445 12.65 24.02 1.33
N VAL A 446 13.93 23.65 1.17
CA VAL A 446 14.39 22.24 1.21
C VAL A 446 14.09 21.65 2.58
N THR A 447 14.46 22.34 3.67
CA THR A 447 14.19 21.86 5.03
C THR A 447 12.68 21.71 5.31
N VAL A 448 11.84 22.52 4.68
CA VAL A 448 10.38 22.44 4.78
C VAL A 448 9.86 21.31 3.91
N HIS A 449 10.38 21.11 2.70
CA HIS A 449 10.10 19.98 1.83
C HIS A 449 10.36 18.66 2.59
N GLU A 450 11.55 18.57 3.23
CA GLU A 450 11.96 17.51 4.19
C GLU A 450 11.04 17.30 5.39
N LEU A 451 10.17 18.25 5.71
CA LEU A 451 9.31 18.23 6.88
C LEU A 451 7.82 18.26 6.50
N SER A 452 7.50 18.40 5.22
CA SER A 452 6.14 18.63 4.72
C SER A 452 5.43 17.37 4.32
N HIS A 453 6.17 16.40 3.81
CA HIS A 453 5.83 15.01 4.07
C HIS A 453 6.22 14.59 5.50
N GLY A 454 6.36 15.49 6.47
CA GLY A 454 6.08 15.08 7.84
C GLY A 454 4.60 14.71 8.01
N VAL A 455 3.74 15.21 7.11
CA VAL A 455 2.29 15.37 7.33
C VAL A 455 1.39 14.44 6.49
N ILE A 456 1.82 13.97 5.31
CA ILE A 456 1.09 13.08 4.39
C ILE A 456 0.83 11.62 4.89
N GLU A 457 1.75 10.71 5.19
CA GLU A 457 1.54 9.37 5.84
C GLU A 457 0.76 9.40 7.13
N THR A 458 1.06 10.33 8.03
CA THR A 458 0.19 10.60 9.18
C THR A 458 -1.07 11.40 8.82
N THR A 459 -1.50 11.37 7.56
CA THR A 459 -2.84 11.73 7.06
C THR A 459 -3.32 10.84 5.91
N ALA A 460 -3.12 11.23 4.65
CA ALA A 460 -3.51 10.45 3.46
C ALA A 460 -2.65 9.19 3.29
N ASN A 461 -1.33 9.31 3.46
CA ASN A 461 -0.32 8.32 3.13
C ASN A 461 -0.20 8.04 1.65
N LEU A 462 -0.26 9.13 0.86
CA LEU A 462 -0.06 9.14 -0.59
C LEU A 462 1.07 8.22 -1.02
N ASN A 463 0.69 7.02 -1.41
CA ASN A 463 1.49 6.03 -2.07
C ASN A 463 2.03 6.70 -3.33
N TYR A 464 3.30 6.95 -3.24
CA TYR A 464 4.13 7.81 -4.02
C TYR A 464 4.51 7.09 -5.36
N GLN A 465 3.53 6.56 -6.15
CA GLN A 465 3.65 6.13 -7.58
C GLN A 465 2.51 6.59 -8.52
N GLY A 466 2.68 6.38 -9.84
CA GLY A 466 1.75 6.57 -10.95
C GLY A 466 1.33 8.01 -11.16
N GLU A 467 0.30 8.44 -10.43
CA GLU A 467 0.02 9.85 -10.21
C GLU A 467 -0.03 10.25 -8.72
N SER A 468 -0.11 9.32 -7.78
CA SER A 468 -0.38 9.51 -6.34
C SER A 468 0.81 10.03 -5.53
N GLY A 469 1.74 10.63 -6.25
CA GLY A 469 3.10 10.67 -5.81
C GLY A 469 3.81 11.92 -6.21
N ALA A 470 3.90 12.22 -7.50
CA ALA A 470 4.19 13.58 -7.87
C ALA A 470 3.11 14.54 -7.32
N LEU A 471 1.98 14.02 -6.79
CA LEU A 471 1.17 14.63 -5.73
C LEU A 471 1.91 14.86 -4.40
N ASN A 472 2.38 13.83 -3.69
CA ASN A 472 3.12 13.94 -2.43
C ASN A 472 4.31 14.92 -2.59
N GLU A 473 5.15 14.77 -3.64
CA GLU A 473 6.21 15.73 -4.06
C GLU A 473 5.63 17.15 -4.07
N SER A 474 4.52 17.29 -4.79
CA SER A 474 3.90 18.58 -5.02
C SER A 474 3.34 19.14 -3.73
N PHE A 475 2.80 18.32 -2.82
CA PHE A 475 2.39 18.78 -1.50
C PHE A 475 3.56 19.36 -0.70
N ALA A 476 4.76 18.80 -0.83
CA ALA A 476 5.92 19.34 -0.13
C ALA A 476 6.63 20.47 -0.85
N ASP A 477 6.67 20.50 -2.18
CA ASP A 477 7.01 21.71 -2.94
C ASP A 477 6.02 22.85 -2.61
N VAL A 478 4.73 22.55 -2.53
CA VAL A 478 3.67 23.46 -2.09
C VAL A 478 3.95 23.97 -0.70
N PHE A 479 4.11 23.10 0.30
CA PHE A 479 4.36 23.56 1.67
C PHE A 479 5.72 24.25 1.81
N ALA A 480 6.74 23.87 1.02
CA ALA A 480 8.03 24.55 0.94
C ALA A 480 7.89 26.01 0.47
N VAL A 481 7.32 26.26 -0.71
CA VAL A 481 7.13 27.64 -1.19
C VAL A 481 6.12 28.41 -0.34
N GLN A 482 5.18 27.74 0.32
CA GLN A 482 4.23 28.39 1.22
C GLN A 482 4.84 28.83 2.57
N VAL A 483 5.97 28.24 2.97
CA VAL A 483 6.83 28.77 4.04
C VAL A 483 7.81 29.80 3.47
N ASP A 484 8.52 29.48 2.39
CA ASP A 484 9.54 30.33 1.76
C ASP A 484 8.97 31.08 0.54
N ARG A 485 8.02 31.98 0.81
CA ARG A 485 7.27 32.74 -0.21
C ARG A 485 8.09 33.85 -0.90
N GLU A 486 9.42 33.76 -0.96
CA GLU A 486 10.23 34.76 -1.67
C GLU A 486 10.14 34.59 -3.20
N ASP A 487 10.00 33.35 -3.72
CA ASP A 487 9.56 33.10 -5.10
C ASP A 487 8.76 31.78 -5.30
N TRP A 488 9.06 30.99 -6.34
CA TRP A 488 8.36 29.76 -6.78
C TRP A 488 9.35 28.70 -7.31
N LEU A 489 10.62 28.82 -6.97
CA LEU A 489 11.67 27.84 -7.17
C LEU A 489 11.67 26.83 -6.00
N ILE A 490 12.54 25.83 -6.12
CA ILE A 490 12.95 24.95 -5.02
C ILE A 490 14.47 24.85 -5.09
N GLY A 491 15.17 24.94 -3.96
CA GLY A 491 16.61 24.76 -3.80
C GLY A 491 17.49 25.84 -4.44
N GLU A 492 16.92 26.96 -4.89
CA GLU A 492 17.66 28.11 -5.47
C GLU A 492 18.76 28.67 -4.56
N ASP A 493 18.57 28.62 -3.25
CA ASP A 493 19.53 29.07 -2.25
C ASP A 493 20.75 28.11 -2.12
N VAL A 494 20.70 26.91 -2.73
CA VAL A 494 21.76 25.88 -2.67
C VAL A 494 22.25 25.36 -4.02
N VAL A 495 21.45 25.35 -5.10
CA VAL A 495 21.87 24.76 -6.39
C VAL A 495 23.05 25.46 -7.06
N ASN A 496 23.82 24.69 -7.80
CA ASN A 496 24.82 25.19 -8.74
C ASN A 496 24.13 25.80 -9.98
N THR A 497 23.97 27.13 -9.98
CA THR A 497 23.35 27.90 -11.08
C THR A 497 24.08 27.83 -12.43
N ASN A 498 25.23 27.14 -12.52
CA ASN A 498 25.86 26.79 -13.81
C ASN A 498 25.25 25.52 -14.44
N ILE A 499 24.56 24.69 -13.64
CA ILE A 499 23.89 23.45 -14.03
C ILE A 499 22.39 23.72 -14.21
N PHE A 500 21.76 24.35 -13.22
CA PHE A 500 20.34 24.68 -13.20
C PHE A 500 20.09 26.07 -13.79
N ARG A 501 19.50 26.12 -15.00
CA ARG A 501 19.46 27.32 -15.86
C ARG A 501 18.52 28.43 -15.38
N SER A 502 17.52 28.07 -14.58
CA SER A 502 16.52 28.96 -14.00
C SER A 502 17.03 29.73 -12.78
N GLY A 503 17.94 29.10 -12.03
CA GLY A 503 18.28 29.49 -10.66
C GLY A 503 17.93 28.43 -9.61
N GLY A 504 17.00 27.49 -9.87
CA GLY A 504 16.52 26.50 -8.90
C GLY A 504 16.41 25.06 -9.45
N LEU A 505 16.32 24.09 -8.54
CA LEU A 505 16.19 22.65 -8.82
C LEU A 505 14.89 22.34 -9.58
N ARG A 506 13.76 22.82 -9.04
CA ARG A 506 12.41 22.81 -9.63
C ARG A 506 11.89 24.26 -9.77
N ASN A 507 10.76 24.45 -10.44
CA ASN A 507 10.13 25.76 -10.64
C ASN A 507 8.63 25.62 -10.88
N MET A 508 7.80 25.82 -9.86
CA MET A 508 6.35 25.61 -9.95
C MET A 508 5.68 26.60 -10.94
N ALA A 509 6.25 27.80 -11.08
CA ALA A 509 5.79 28.83 -12.00
C ALA A 509 6.18 28.60 -13.48
N ASN A 510 7.12 27.69 -13.75
CA ASN A 510 7.55 27.27 -15.09
C ASN A 510 8.32 25.93 -15.02
N PRO A 511 7.62 24.79 -14.86
CA PRO A 511 8.25 23.49 -14.59
C PRO A 511 9.26 23.03 -15.64
N ASN A 512 9.13 23.47 -16.89
CA ASN A 512 10.14 23.21 -17.94
C ASN A 512 11.54 23.77 -17.59
N ASN A 513 11.64 24.68 -16.61
CA ASN A 513 12.85 25.11 -15.90
C ASN A 513 14.02 25.64 -16.78
N GLY A 514 13.71 26.11 -17.99
CA GLY A 514 14.71 26.52 -18.99
C GLY A 514 15.37 25.36 -19.76
N GLY A 515 14.90 24.13 -19.54
CA GLY A 515 15.04 23.00 -20.45
C GLY A 515 14.08 23.09 -21.65
N SER A 516 14.07 22.03 -22.46
CA SER A 516 13.31 21.95 -23.72
C SER A 516 12.66 20.59 -23.98
N ARG A 517 12.86 19.65 -23.05
CA ARG A 517 12.53 18.22 -23.11
C ARG A 517 13.00 17.55 -21.80
N VAL A 518 12.42 16.41 -21.46
CA VAL A 518 12.90 15.54 -20.38
C VAL A 518 14.37 15.18 -20.59
N GLY A 519 15.16 15.17 -19.52
CA GLY A 519 16.60 14.94 -19.53
C GLY A 519 17.47 16.19 -19.78
N ASP A 520 16.90 17.37 -20.01
CA ASP A 520 17.58 18.62 -19.69
C ASP A 520 17.52 18.82 -18.15
N ARG A 521 18.63 19.22 -17.49
CA ARG A 521 18.70 19.30 -16.01
C ARG A 521 17.61 20.21 -15.42
N GLY A 522 16.85 19.68 -14.46
CA GLY A 522 15.75 20.36 -13.78
C GLY A 522 14.46 20.49 -14.59
N TYR A 523 14.36 19.94 -15.81
CA TYR A 523 13.14 19.99 -16.60
C TYR A 523 12.04 19.07 -16.04
N GLN A 524 10.86 19.65 -15.84
CA GLN A 524 9.61 18.97 -15.56
C GLN A 524 8.55 19.32 -16.63
N PRO A 525 7.60 18.42 -16.96
CA PRO A 525 6.40 18.78 -17.70
C PRO A 525 5.53 19.79 -16.92
N ASP A 526 4.90 20.73 -17.63
CA ASP A 526 3.98 21.73 -17.05
C ASP A 526 2.50 21.52 -17.45
N HIS A 527 2.21 20.42 -18.12
CA HIS A 527 0.89 20.06 -18.63
C HIS A 527 0.80 18.53 -18.79
N TYR A 528 -0.34 17.93 -18.44
CA TYR A 528 -0.57 16.49 -18.43
C TYR A 528 -0.38 15.82 -19.81
N SER A 529 -0.59 16.54 -20.92
CA SER A 529 -0.20 16.05 -22.25
C SER A 529 1.32 15.97 -22.51
N GLN A 530 2.15 16.27 -21.50
CA GLN A 530 3.60 16.07 -21.46
C GLN A 530 4.00 15.03 -20.40
N PHE A 531 3.03 14.37 -19.75
CA PHE A 531 3.25 13.33 -18.75
C PHE A 531 4.21 12.26 -19.30
N PHE A 532 5.18 11.89 -18.49
CA PHE A 532 6.30 11.07 -18.89
C PHE A 532 6.23 9.71 -18.18
N ASN A 533 5.48 8.77 -18.74
CA ASN A 533 5.50 7.37 -18.33
C ASN A 533 6.78 6.68 -18.88
N VAL A 534 7.32 5.69 -18.17
CA VAL A 534 8.62 5.03 -18.43
C VAL A 534 8.56 3.53 -17.93
N PRO A 535 9.63 2.74 -17.67
CA PRO A 535 9.62 1.38 -17.04
C PRO A 535 8.95 1.28 -15.65
N ASP A 536 9.57 0.80 -14.56
CA ASP A 536 9.01 0.95 -13.18
C ASP A 536 9.98 1.61 -12.19
N SER A 537 11.29 1.55 -12.43
CA SER A 537 12.28 2.16 -11.53
C SER A 537 12.88 3.52 -11.95
N ILE A 538 12.56 4.11 -13.12
CA ILE A 538 13.34 5.27 -13.65
C ILE A 538 12.98 6.57 -12.95
N ASP A 539 13.68 6.91 -11.85
CA ASP A 539 13.16 7.92 -10.91
C ASP A 539 11.73 7.47 -10.52
N ASN A 540 11.60 6.15 -10.23
CA ASN A 540 10.42 5.24 -10.38
C ASN A 540 9.45 5.61 -11.48
N GLY A 541 9.80 6.50 -12.41
CA GLY A 541 8.99 7.01 -13.51
C GLY A 541 8.76 8.50 -13.62
N GLY A 542 9.46 9.31 -12.83
CA GLY A 542 9.49 10.74 -13.04
C GLY A 542 8.59 11.54 -12.11
N VAL A 543 9.14 12.11 -11.05
CA VAL A 543 8.43 12.87 -10.00
C VAL A 543 8.96 14.27 -9.78
N HIS A 544 10.17 14.35 -9.23
CA HIS A 544 11.25 15.19 -9.69
C HIS A 544 11.15 15.50 -11.22
N ILE A 545 10.54 14.62 -12.04
CA ILE A 545 9.90 14.95 -13.34
C ILE A 545 8.41 15.38 -13.20
N ASN A 546 7.42 14.48 -13.11
CA ASN A 546 6.00 14.80 -13.36
C ASN A 546 5.30 15.68 -12.30
N SER A 547 5.91 15.97 -11.14
CA SER A 547 5.35 16.85 -10.09
C SER A 547 5.21 18.28 -10.58
N GLY A 548 5.94 18.65 -11.62
CA GLY A 548 5.72 19.87 -12.38
C GLY A 548 4.26 20.10 -12.80
N ILE A 549 3.47 19.04 -13.02
CA ILE A 549 2.06 19.15 -13.44
C ILE A 549 1.17 19.60 -12.26
N PRO A 550 1.08 18.90 -11.11
CA PRO A 550 0.36 19.39 -9.93
C PRO A 550 0.99 20.63 -9.29
N ASN A 551 2.32 20.80 -9.35
CA ASN A 551 3.00 22.05 -8.94
C ASN A 551 2.49 23.25 -9.73
N ARG A 552 2.35 23.07 -11.05
CA ARG A 552 1.79 24.09 -11.93
C ARG A 552 0.31 24.33 -11.68
N ALA A 553 -0.46 23.29 -11.34
CA ALA A 553 -1.84 23.46 -10.92
C ALA A 553 -1.93 24.29 -9.62
N PHE A 554 -1.12 23.99 -8.61
CA PHE A 554 -1.07 24.81 -7.39
C PHE A 554 -0.66 26.24 -7.68
N PHE A 555 0.42 26.46 -8.45
CA PHE A 555 0.86 27.80 -8.83
C PHE A 555 -0.25 28.60 -9.52
N LEU A 556 -0.96 27.99 -10.47
CA LEU A 556 -2.07 28.65 -11.19
C LEU A 556 -3.26 28.94 -10.26
N PHE A 557 -3.56 28.04 -9.33
CA PHE A 557 -4.61 28.21 -8.33
C PHE A 557 -4.27 29.33 -7.34
N ALA A 558 -3.11 29.25 -6.68
CA ALA A 558 -2.61 30.26 -5.74
C ALA A 558 -2.44 31.64 -6.40
N SER A 559 -2.04 31.70 -7.68
CA SER A 559 -1.98 32.97 -8.43
C SER A 559 -3.34 33.67 -8.60
N GLU A 560 -4.45 32.93 -8.59
CA GLU A 560 -5.80 33.49 -8.74
C GLU A 560 -6.48 33.71 -7.38
N VAL A 561 -6.33 32.80 -6.41
CA VAL A 561 -7.05 32.84 -5.11
C VAL A 561 -6.23 33.37 -3.93
N GLY A 562 -4.90 33.44 -4.08
CA GLY A 562 -3.95 33.86 -3.05
C GLY A 562 -3.47 32.72 -2.16
N ASP A 563 -2.18 32.78 -1.81
CA ASP A 563 -1.41 31.82 -1.01
C ASP A 563 -2.17 31.26 0.21
N ASP A 564 -2.76 32.13 1.04
CA ASP A 564 -3.42 31.77 2.31
C ASP A 564 -4.75 31.02 2.11
N VAL A 565 -5.34 31.11 0.91
CA VAL A 565 -6.51 30.31 0.51
C VAL A 565 -6.03 28.98 -0.07
N ALA A 566 -5.02 29.02 -0.94
CA ALA A 566 -4.52 27.84 -1.64
C ALA A 566 -3.86 26.82 -0.70
N GLU A 567 -2.99 27.25 0.21
CA GLU A 567 -2.34 26.35 1.20
C GLU A 567 -3.35 25.69 2.13
N GLN A 568 -4.42 26.41 2.48
CA GLN A 568 -5.44 25.91 3.37
C GLN A 568 -6.29 24.85 2.68
N VAL A 569 -6.70 25.10 1.42
CA VAL A 569 -7.41 24.10 0.61
C VAL A 569 -6.52 22.87 0.39
N TYR A 570 -5.24 23.03 0.06
CA TYR A 570 -4.33 21.89 -0.14
C TYR A 570 -4.10 21.10 1.15
N TYR A 571 -3.91 21.76 2.30
CA TYR A 571 -3.85 21.06 3.59
C TYR A 571 -5.16 20.33 3.91
N ASP A 572 -6.33 20.95 3.67
CA ASP A 572 -7.61 20.27 3.89
C ASP A 572 -7.74 19.02 3.00
N VAL A 573 -7.40 19.14 1.71
CA VAL A 573 -7.39 18.04 0.72
C VAL A 573 -6.53 16.90 1.20
N LEU A 574 -5.28 17.20 1.55
CA LEU A 574 -4.35 16.23 2.06
C LEU A 574 -4.88 15.51 3.32
N VAL A 575 -5.37 16.27 4.30
CA VAL A 575 -5.74 15.69 5.59
C VAL A 575 -7.08 14.95 5.56
N ASN A 576 -7.93 15.19 4.54
CA ASN A 576 -9.32 14.76 4.59
C ASN A 576 -9.92 14.23 3.28
N TYR A 577 -9.24 14.23 2.13
CA TYR A 577 -9.82 13.87 0.80
C TYR A 577 -8.91 13.01 -0.08
N LEU A 578 -7.67 12.76 0.32
CA LEU A 578 -6.81 11.77 -0.31
C LEU A 578 -6.75 10.54 0.61
N THR A 579 -6.65 9.35 0.05
CA THR A 579 -6.37 8.09 0.77
C THR A 579 -4.87 7.83 0.67
N ARG A 580 -4.43 6.58 0.91
CA ARG A 580 -3.08 6.20 0.46
C ARG A 580 -2.96 6.37 -1.06
N SER A 581 -4.06 6.42 -1.79
CA SER A 581 -4.07 6.05 -3.18
C SER A 581 -4.92 7.01 -3.97
N SER A 582 -4.30 8.09 -4.45
CA SER A 582 -5.05 9.17 -5.07
C SER A 582 -4.30 9.86 -6.21
N GLN A 583 -4.79 9.82 -7.44
CA GLN A 583 -4.12 10.35 -8.64
C GLN A 583 -4.28 11.87 -8.83
N PHE A 584 -3.73 12.46 -9.90
CA PHE A 584 -3.91 13.90 -10.19
C PHE A 584 -5.37 14.31 -10.35
N ILE A 585 -6.20 13.39 -10.85
CA ILE A 585 -7.64 13.59 -10.96
C ILE A 585 -8.30 13.81 -9.59
N ASP A 586 -7.73 13.27 -8.51
CA ASP A 586 -8.24 13.48 -7.14
C ASP A 586 -7.77 14.79 -6.59
N LEU A 587 -6.49 15.12 -6.74
CA LEU A 587 -6.03 16.44 -6.35
C LEU A 587 -6.90 17.51 -7.03
N ARG A 588 -7.23 17.37 -8.32
CA ARG A 588 -8.18 18.25 -9.01
C ARG A 588 -9.52 18.32 -8.27
N LEU A 589 -10.18 17.19 -8.08
CA LEU A 589 -11.59 17.16 -7.66
C LEU A 589 -11.77 17.36 -6.15
N ALA A 590 -10.81 16.92 -5.34
CA ALA A 590 -10.68 17.25 -3.93
C ALA A 590 -10.36 18.74 -3.71
N VAL A 591 -9.46 19.35 -4.50
CA VAL A 591 -9.21 20.80 -4.41
C VAL A 591 -10.46 21.57 -4.84
N ILE A 592 -11.19 21.14 -5.86
CA ILE A 592 -12.49 21.71 -6.24
C ILE A 592 -13.53 21.51 -5.11
N ALA A 593 -13.57 20.35 -4.46
CA ALA A 593 -14.44 20.03 -3.33
C ALA A 593 -14.17 20.97 -2.14
N ALA A 594 -12.97 20.92 -1.57
CA ALA A 594 -12.55 21.74 -0.44
C ALA A 594 -12.67 23.25 -0.75
N SER A 595 -12.37 23.69 -1.98
CA SER A 595 -12.64 25.07 -2.42
C SER A 595 -14.11 25.43 -2.36
N THR A 596 -14.99 24.57 -2.92
CA THR A 596 -16.45 24.77 -2.92
C THR A 596 -16.99 24.84 -1.49
N MET A 597 -16.52 23.96 -0.61
CA MET A 597 -16.94 23.84 0.78
C MET A 597 -16.51 25.05 1.62
N ARG A 598 -15.24 25.46 1.49
CA ARG A 598 -14.61 26.42 2.40
C ARG A 598 -14.75 27.87 1.96
N TYR A 599 -14.84 28.12 0.64
CA TYR A 599 -14.86 29.46 0.06
C TYR A 599 -15.92 29.67 -1.04
N GLY A 600 -16.60 28.62 -1.51
CA GLY A 600 -17.66 28.71 -2.50
C GLY A 600 -17.19 28.65 -3.95
N SER A 601 -18.12 28.91 -4.88
CA SER A 601 -17.92 28.61 -6.30
C SER A 601 -16.83 29.43 -6.98
N GLU A 602 -16.51 30.65 -6.53
CA GLU A 602 -15.49 31.50 -7.15
C GLU A 602 -14.08 30.89 -7.01
N VAL A 603 -13.75 30.36 -5.83
CA VAL A 603 -12.49 29.63 -5.58
C VAL A 603 -12.52 28.25 -6.24
N ALA A 604 -13.67 27.57 -6.29
CA ALA A 604 -13.80 26.29 -6.99
C ALA A 604 -13.68 26.41 -8.53
N ASP A 605 -14.14 27.52 -9.10
CA ASP A 605 -13.98 27.84 -10.52
C ASP A 605 -12.51 28.19 -10.84
N ALA A 606 -11.81 28.89 -9.94
CA ALA A 606 -10.37 29.12 -10.03
C ALA A 606 -9.56 27.81 -9.94
N ALA A 607 -9.91 26.92 -9.00
CA ALA A 607 -9.32 25.57 -8.91
C ALA A 607 -9.52 24.81 -10.23
N ARG A 608 -10.75 24.73 -10.74
CA ARG A 608 -11.04 24.06 -12.02
C ARG A 608 -10.23 24.65 -13.18
N ALA A 609 -10.15 25.98 -13.27
CA ALA A 609 -9.36 26.67 -14.30
C ALA A 609 -7.85 26.38 -14.20
N ALA A 610 -7.32 26.19 -12.99
CA ALA A 610 -5.93 25.83 -12.77
C ALA A 610 -5.61 24.39 -13.23
N PHE A 611 -6.45 23.41 -12.87
CA PHE A 611 -6.30 22.02 -13.32
C PHE A 611 -6.60 21.85 -14.82
N ASP A 612 -7.62 22.53 -15.35
CA ASP A 612 -7.88 22.63 -16.79
C ASP A 612 -6.67 23.25 -17.53
N GLY A 613 -6.01 24.25 -16.91
CA GLY A 613 -4.83 24.94 -17.44
C GLY A 613 -3.57 24.07 -17.55
N VAL A 614 -3.49 22.99 -16.77
CA VAL A 614 -2.47 21.95 -16.90
C VAL A 614 -2.98 20.67 -17.57
N GLY A 615 -4.21 20.66 -18.09
CA GLY A 615 -4.76 19.50 -18.79
C GLY A 615 -5.08 18.28 -17.92
N ILE A 616 -5.04 18.41 -16.59
CA ILE A 616 -5.68 17.43 -15.68
C ILE A 616 -7.18 17.72 -15.79
N ILE A 617 -7.86 16.98 -16.66
CA ILE A 617 -9.29 17.14 -16.97
C ILE A 617 -10.06 15.86 -16.63
N GLY A 618 -11.31 16.03 -16.23
CA GLY A 618 -12.16 14.92 -15.81
C GLY A 618 -12.90 15.22 -14.50
N GLU A 619 -13.66 14.21 -14.07
CA GLU A 619 -14.70 14.31 -13.05
C GLU A 619 -14.85 13.00 -12.21
N GLU A 620 -13.89 12.04 -12.27
CA GLU A 620 -14.07 10.58 -11.96
C GLU A 620 -12.77 9.72 -11.66
N GLY A 621 -12.84 8.53 -11.00
CA GLY A 621 -11.78 7.62 -10.45
C GLY A 621 -11.97 6.04 -10.41
N GLY A 622 -10.86 5.24 -10.29
CA GLY A 622 -10.61 3.75 -10.17
C GLY A 622 -11.33 2.80 -9.13
N ASN A 623 -10.71 1.79 -8.47
CA ASN A 623 -11.14 0.85 -7.35
C ASN A 623 -9.96 0.40 -6.40
N TYR A 624 -10.12 -0.09 -5.13
CA TYR A 624 -9.08 -0.66 -4.20
C TYR A 624 -9.21 -2.19 -3.84
N PHE A 625 -9.78 -2.58 -2.67
CA PHE A 625 -9.66 -3.87 -1.95
C PHE A 625 -10.90 -4.82 -1.87
N GLU A 626 -10.88 -6.06 -2.38
CA GLU A 626 -12.11 -6.90 -2.54
C GLU A 626 -12.66 -7.57 -1.27
N GLU A 627 -13.97 -7.86 -1.20
CA GLU A 627 -14.49 -9.02 -0.46
C GLU A 627 -14.77 -10.20 -1.39
N GLU A 628 -13.96 -11.24 -1.24
CA GLU A 628 -14.06 -12.48 -2.00
C GLU A 628 -15.33 -13.27 -1.68
N ALA A 629 -15.78 -14.06 -2.65
CA ALA A 629 -16.93 -14.93 -2.44
C ALA A 629 -16.62 -15.97 -1.33
N PRO A 630 -17.46 -16.11 -0.28
CA PRO A 630 -17.17 -17.08 0.77
C PRO A 630 -17.13 -18.52 0.26
N ASN A 631 -16.07 -19.25 0.62
CA ASN A 631 -15.84 -20.61 0.14
C ASN A 631 -17.11 -21.46 0.29
N PRO A 632 -17.57 -22.17 -0.76
CA PRO A 632 -18.87 -22.83 -0.78
C PRO A 632 -18.94 -24.13 0.03
N GLY A 633 -17.85 -24.50 0.69
CA GLY A 633 -17.72 -25.70 1.51
C GLY A 633 -18.35 -25.60 2.89
N ASN A 634 -17.91 -26.50 3.76
CA ASN A 634 -18.31 -26.54 5.17
C ASN A 634 -17.14 -26.04 6.01
N ASP A 635 -17.46 -25.26 7.04
CA ASP A 635 -16.54 -24.87 8.11
C ASP A 635 -15.93 -26.11 8.80
N LEU A 636 -14.60 -26.17 8.84
CA LEU A 636 -13.79 -27.21 9.49
C LEU A 636 -12.68 -26.55 10.32
N ILE A 637 -12.20 -27.23 11.36
CA ILE A 637 -11.13 -26.68 12.22
C ILE A 637 -10.13 -27.79 12.57
N PHE A 638 -8.83 -27.54 12.36
CA PHE A 638 -7.75 -28.32 12.97
C PHE A 638 -7.40 -27.78 14.35
N ILE A 639 -7.10 -28.67 15.30
CA ILE A 639 -6.60 -28.32 16.63
C ILE A 639 -5.42 -29.20 17.01
N ALA A 640 -4.42 -28.63 17.68
CA ALA A 640 -3.38 -29.40 18.37
C ALA A 640 -3.82 -29.73 19.80
N ASP A 641 -3.22 -30.78 20.38
CA ASP A 641 -3.26 -31.02 21.83
C ASP A 641 -2.35 -30.04 22.61
N GLU A 642 -2.58 -29.93 23.92
CA GLU A 642 -1.81 -29.04 24.83
C GLU A 642 -0.28 -29.23 24.73
N ASP A 643 0.19 -30.48 24.63
CA ASP A 643 1.60 -30.83 24.46
C ASP A 643 2.14 -30.63 23.01
N ARG A 644 1.26 -30.42 22.02
CA ARG A 644 1.54 -30.34 20.56
C ARG A 644 2.16 -31.61 19.97
N THR A 645 1.76 -32.77 20.47
CA THR A 645 2.14 -34.09 19.98
C THR A 645 1.22 -34.63 18.88
N SER A 646 -0.03 -34.16 18.81
CA SER A 646 -1.03 -34.64 17.86
C SER A 646 -1.91 -33.52 17.32
N LEU A 647 -2.48 -33.75 16.14
CA LEU A 647 -3.43 -32.85 15.48
C LEU A 647 -4.75 -33.60 15.23
N ALA A 648 -5.89 -32.98 15.54
CA ALA A 648 -7.22 -33.52 15.29
C ALA A 648 -8.07 -32.55 14.45
N LEU A 649 -9.01 -33.11 13.67
CA LEU A 649 -10.01 -32.38 12.88
C LEU A 649 -11.34 -32.37 13.64
N ILE A 650 -11.94 -31.19 13.81
CA ILE A 650 -13.24 -30.98 14.48
C ILE A 650 -14.23 -30.21 13.59
N ASP A 651 -15.51 -30.23 13.97
CA ASP A 651 -16.50 -29.25 13.50
C ASP A 651 -16.56 -28.00 14.41
N PRO A 652 -17.16 -26.88 13.97
CA PRO A 652 -17.37 -25.67 14.79
C PRO A 652 -18.31 -25.82 15.99
N ALA A 653 -18.77 -27.04 16.30
CA ALA A 653 -19.48 -27.38 17.52
C ALA A 653 -18.62 -28.24 18.48
N GLY A 654 -17.32 -28.38 18.19
CA GLY A 654 -16.34 -29.09 19.02
C GLY A 654 -16.33 -30.61 18.85
N ASN A 655 -17.09 -31.17 17.91
CA ASN A 655 -17.15 -32.62 17.69
C ASN A 655 -15.95 -33.09 16.86
N VAL A 656 -15.25 -34.13 17.34
CA VAL A 656 -14.12 -34.73 16.62
C VAL A 656 -14.59 -35.52 15.41
N LEU A 657 -14.03 -35.20 14.25
CA LEU A 657 -14.29 -35.83 12.95
C LEU A 657 -13.20 -36.84 12.57
N LEU A 658 -11.93 -36.51 12.81
CA LEU A 658 -10.77 -37.39 12.62
C LEU A 658 -9.69 -37.08 13.67
N ASP A 659 -9.17 -38.13 14.31
CA ASP A 659 -8.17 -38.05 15.38
C ASP A 659 -7.38 -39.39 15.45
N PRO A 660 -6.04 -39.37 15.29
CA PRO A 660 -5.22 -38.26 14.85
C PRO A 660 -5.31 -38.03 13.33
N VAL A 661 -5.12 -36.78 12.91
CA VAL A 661 -4.74 -36.38 11.54
C VAL A 661 -3.22 -36.49 11.37
N ALA A 662 -2.47 -36.13 12.42
CA ALA A 662 -1.03 -36.29 12.55
C ALA A 662 -0.65 -36.64 14.00
N ASP A 663 0.36 -37.50 14.17
CA ASP A 663 0.87 -38.00 15.47
C ASP A 663 2.40 -37.88 15.61
N GLU A 664 3.03 -37.05 14.77
CA GLU A 664 4.50 -36.84 14.71
C GLU A 664 4.98 -35.61 15.51
N GLY A 665 4.06 -34.92 16.20
CA GLY A 665 4.29 -33.63 16.86
C GLY A 665 4.47 -32.45 15.90
N LEU A 666 4.18 -31.23 16.36
CA LEU A 666 4.17 -30.02 15.54
C LEU A 666 5.08 -28.92 16.12
N ILE A 667 5.84 -28.22 15.27
CA ILE A 667 6.68 -27.08 15.68
C ILE A 667 5.90 -25.75 15.68
N LYS A 668 4.92 -25.62 14.77
CA LYS A 668 4.01 -24.49 14.55
C LYS A 668 2.64 -25.01 14.07
N PRO A 669 1.57 -24.18 14.02
CA PRO A 669 0.29 -24.57 13.43
C PRO A 669 0.41 -25.17 12.01
N PRO A 670 -0.53 -26.03 11.58
CA PRO A 670 -0.59 -26.49 10.19
C PRO A 670 -1.08 -25.37 9.27
N SER A 671 -0.69 -25.42 8.00
CA SER A 671 -1.22 -24.57 6.92
C SER A 671 -1.97 -25.45 5.91
N VAL A 672 -3.00 -24.91 5.25
CA VAL A 672 -3.97 -25.70 4.49
C VAL A 672 -4.51 -24.91 3.28
N THR A 673 -4.83 -25.60 2.19
CA THR A 673 -5.45 -25.01 0.99
C THR A 673 -6.91 -24.62 1.21
N ASP A 674 -7.44 -23.71 0.37
CA ASP A 674 -8.80 -23.17 0.50
C ASP A 674 -9.88 -24.26 0.38
N ASP A 675 -9.62 -25.26 -0.47
CA ASP A 675 -10.44 -26.45 -0.67
C ASP A 675 -10.24 -27.54 0.41
N GLY A 676 -9.35 -27.30 1.38
CA GLY A 676 -8.97 -28.23 2.43
C GLY A 676 -8.33 -29.54 1.95
N SER A 677 -8.01 -29.68 0.65
CA SER A 677 -7.53 -30.95 0.09
C SER A 677 -6.06 -31.23 0.39
N LEU A 678 -5.26 -30.20 0.70
CA LEU A 678 -3.85 -30.32 1.07
C LEU A 678 -3.54 -29.53 2.34
N MET A 679 -3.02 -30.22 3.34
CA MET A 679 -2.48 -29.67 4.58
C MET A 679 -0.96 -29.91 4.62
N VAL A 680 -0.18 -28.92 5.06
CA VAL A 680 1.27 -29.03 5.32
C VAL A 680 1.60 -28.60 6.75
N TYR A 681 2.65 -29.20 7.33
CA TYR A 681 3.15 -28.82 8.65
C TYR A 681 4.63 -29.21 8.82
N VAL A 682 5.33 -28.58 9.76
CA VAL A 682 6.67 -29.01 10.20
C VAL A 682 6.52 -29.95 11.40
N ALA A 683 6.95 -31.19 11.22
CA ALA A 683 6.93 -32.20 12.28
C ALA A 683 8.03 -31.92 13.33
N ALA A 684 7.90 -32.51 14.53
CA ALA A 684 8.85 -32.31 15.63
C ALA A 684 10.29 -32.82 15.35
N ASP A 685 10.55 -33.46 14.20
CA ASP A 685 11.88 -33.81 13.70
C ASP A 685 12.51 -32.73 12.79
N GLY A 686 11.83 -31.60 12.57
CA GLY A 686 12.27 -30.48 11.74
C GLY A 686 12.05 -30.66 10.24
N THR A 687 11.26 -31.66 9.82
CA THR A 687 10.98 -31.97 8.40
C THR A 687 9.55 -31.58 8.02
N ILE A 688 9.32 -31.28 6.72
CA ILE A 688 7.99 -30.90 6.23
C ILE A 688 7.20 -32.16 5.87
N ARG A 689 6.01 -32.28 6.45
CA ARG A 689 5.01 -33.32 6.19
C ARG A 689 3.81 -32.74 5.44
N PHE A 690 3.04 -33.62 4.80
CA PHE A 690 1.76 -33.28 4.18
C PHE A 690 0.67 -34.29 4.54
N GLY A 691 -0.57 -33.83 4.55
CA GLY A 691 -1.79 -34.64 4.55
C GLY A 691 -2.67 -34.23 3.37
N GLN A 692 -3.29 -35.20 2.69
CA GLN A 692 -4.16 -34.97 1.53
C GLN A 692 -5.54 -35.60 1.77
N PHE A 693 -6.59 -34.84 1.51
CA PHE A 693 -8.00 -35.26 1.63
C PHE A 693 -8.67 -35.36 0.25
N ASP A 694 -9.49 -36.38 0.06
CA ASP A 694 -10.46 -36.47 -1.03
C ASP A 694 -11.87 -36.30 -0.46
N TRP A 695 -12.43 -35.10 -0.64
CA TRP A 695 -13.79 -34.73 -0.21
C TRP A 695 -14.88 -35.24 -1.16
N SER A 696 -14.54 -35.76 -2.35
CA SER A 696 -15.53 -36.25 -3.34
C SER A 696 -16.17 -37.58 -2.93
N VAL A 697 -15.55 -38.29 -1.99
CA VAL A 697 -16.02 -39.56 -1.43
C VAL A 697 -16.59 -39.38 -0.01
N SER A 698 -17.52 -40.25 0.38
CA SER A 698 -18.20 -40.18 1.68
C SER A 698 -18.14 -41.53 2.42
N PRO A 699 -17.47 -41.63 3.58
CA PRO A 699 -16.63 -40.59 4.20
C PRO A 699 -15.42 -40.22 3.33
N ALA A 700 -14.89 -39.01 3.52
CA ALA A 700 -13.68 -38.54 2.87
C ALA A 700 -12.50 -39.48 3.14
N THR A 701 -11.60 -39.65 2.18
CA THR A 701 -10.38 -40.45 2.37
C THR A 701 -9.17 -39.56 2.58
N PHE A 702 -8.32 -39.94 3.53
CA PHE A 702 -7.10 -39.23 3.91
C PHE A 702 -5.87 -40.06 3.59
N SER A 703 -4.78 -39.41 3.18
CA SER A 703 -3.43 -39.97 3.05
C SER A 703 -2.40 -38.94 3.53
N SER A 704 -1.22 -39.38 3.96
CA SER A 704 -0.17 -38.48 4.45
C SER A 704 1.23 -38.97 4.07
N GLY A 705 2.21 -38.08 4.15
CA GLY A 705 3.60 -38.39 3.82
C GLY A 705 4.59 -37.27 4.15
N THR A 706 5.85 -37.48 3.78
CA THR A 706 6.91 -36.46 3.88
C THR A 706 7.00 -35.69 2.56
N LEU A 707 6.98 -34.36 2.65
CA LEU A 707 7.15 -33.45 1.52
C LEU A 707 8.63 -33.07 1.36
N GLN A 708 9.31 -32.72 2.46
CA GLN A 708 10.76 -32.45 2.49
C GLN A 708 11.42 -33.11 3.70
N SER A 709 12.28 -34.10 3.44
CA SER A 709 12.94 -34.94 4.46
C SER A 709 14.18 -34.32 5.12
N SER A 710 14.53 -33.08 4.79
CA SER A 710 15.67 -32.37 5.38
C SER A 710 15.25 -31.75 6.73
N PRO A 711 15.88 -32.13 7.86
CA PRO A 711 15.45 -31.70 9.21
C PRO A 711 16.02 -30.31 9.55
N ILE A 712 15.59 -29.30 8.80
CA ILE A 712 16.12 -27.93 8.85
C ILE A 712 15.03 -26.86 8.91
N TRP A 713 13.76 -27.23 9.10
CA TRP A 713 12.62 -26.32 9.02
C TRP A 713 12.02 -26.00 10.39
N TYR A 714 11.42 -24.82 10.48
CA TYR A 714 10.79 -24.28 11.68
C TYR A 714 9.28 -24.09 11.48
N ASN A 715 8.89 -23.41 10.39
CA ASN A 715 7.52 -23.16 10.01
C ASN A 715 7.33 -23.39 8.49
N VAL A 716 6.09 -23.62 8.04
CA VAL A 716 5.73 -23.86 6.63
C VAL A 716 4.31 -23.37 6.33
N ALA A 717 4.13 -22.68 5.20
CA ALA A 717 2.82 -22.24 4.71
C ALA A 717 2.62 -22.68 3.25
N ILE A 718 1.42 -23.18 2.92
CA ILE A 718 0.99 -23.48 1.54
C ILE A 718 0.09 -22.34 1.06
N SER A 719 0.22 -21.95 -0.22
CA SER A 719 -0.73 -21.03 -0.85
C SER A 719 -2.12 -21.66 -0.98
N ARG A 720 -3.16 -20.84 -1.10
CA ARG A 720 -4.57 -21.28 -1.14
C ARG A 720 -4.88 -22.26 -2.28
N ASP A 721 -4.23 -22.10 -3.43
CA ASP A 721 -4.28 -22.98 -4.61
C ASP A 721 -3.46 -24.30 -4.46
N GLY A 722 -2.60 -24.38 -3.44
CA GLY A 722 -1.66 -25.47 -3.21
C GLY A 722 -0.57 -25.63 -4.28
N LEU A 723 -0.19 -24.56 -5.00
CA LEU A 723 0.89 -24.58 -6.00
C LEU A 723 2.22 -24.02 -5.47
N LYS A 724 2.19 -23.17 -4.44
CA LYS A 724 3.33 -22.42 -3.90
C LYS A 724 3.51 -22.78 -2.42
N LEU A 725 4.74 -22.86 -1.93
CA LEU A 725 5.05 -23.23 -0.54
C LEU A 725 6.20 -22.41 0.03
N ALA A 726 5.98 -21.78 1.18
CA ALA A 726 6.98 -21.02 1.91
C ALA A 726 7.42 -21.77 3.17
N ALA A 727 8.69 -21.65 3.58
CA ALA A 727 9.22 -22.32 4.76
C ALA A 727 10.37 -21.53 5.44
N VAL A 728 10.34 -21.48 6.77
CA VAL A 728 11.32 -20.79 7.63
C VAL A 728 12.36 -21.80 8.15
N PRO A 729 13.67 -21.49 8.17
CA PRO A 729 14.70 -22.42 8.65
C PRO A 729 14.80 -22.50 10.19
N LEU A 730 15.13 -23.70 10.70
CA LEU A 730 15.29 -24.01 12.13
C LEU A 730 16.47 -23.30 12.79
N GLU A 731 17.45 -22.85 12.01
CA GLU A 731 18.56 -22.03 12.51
C GLU A 731 18.13 -20.58 12.80
N ARG A 732 16.88 -20.19 12.46
CA ARG A 732 16.25 -18.88 12.69
C ARG A 732 17.13 -17.73 12.22
N THR A 733 17.14 -17.54 10.90
CA THR A 733 17.79 -16.44 10.21
C THR A 733 16.77 -15.47 9.65
N ASP A 734 17.28 -14.31 9.25
CA ASP A 734 16.75 -13.31 8.31
C ASP A 734 16.25 -13.84 6.95
N SER A 735 15.86 -15.11 6.81
CA SER A 735 15.62 -15.72 5.49
C SER A 735 14.43 -16.67 5.45
N ILE A 736 13.64 -16.60 4.37
CA ILE A 736 12.53 -17.52 4.08
C ILE A 736 12.75 -18.17 2.71
N PHE A 737 12.46 -19.47 2.62
CA PHE A 737 12.56 -20.25 1.39
C PHE A 737 11.19 -20.39 0.76
N VAL A 738 11.05 -20.05 -0.51
CA VAL A 738 9.81 -20.28 -1.28
C VAL A 738 10.09 -21.26 -2.40
N PHE A 739 9.17 -22.20 -2.56
CA PHE A 739 9.18 -23.28 -3.52
C PHE A 739 7.93 -23.14 -4.37
N ASP A 740 8.12 -22.99 -5.68
CA ASP A 740 7.07 -23.28 -6.62
C ASP A 740 7.03 -24.81 -6.79
N LEU A 741 5.85 -25.40 -6.71
CA LEU A 741 5.67 -26.85 -6.82
C LEU A 741 5.34 -27.31 -8.24
N GLU A 742 4.98 -26.39 -9.14
CA GLU A 742 4.64 -26.66 -10.55
C GLU A 742 5.89 -26.75 -11.42
N MET A 743 6.64 -25.66 -11.63
CA MET A 743 7.96 -25.71 -12.26
C MET A 743 8.98 -26.45 -11.37
N GLY A 744 8.71 -26.55 -10.07
CA GLY A 744 9.53 -27.24 -9.07
C GLY A 744 10.84 -26.51 -8.77
N THR A 745 10.80 -25.18 -8.82
CA THR A 745 11.93 -24.29 -8.57
C THR A 745 11.87 -23.69 -7.17
N SER A 746 12.94 -23.05 -6.70
CA SER A 746 12.94 -22.39 -5.40
C SER A 746 13.85 -21.16 -5.34
N LYS A 747 13.50 -20.26 -4.42
CA LYS A 747 14.19 -19.00 -4.14
C LYS A 747 14.30 -18.79 -2.64
N ILE A 748 15.31 -18.02 -2.24
CA ILE A 748 15.50 -17.58 -0.85
C ILE A 748 15.30 -16.08 -0.85
N PHE A 749 14.54 -15.60 0.13
CA PHE A 749 14.24 -14.21 0.36
C PHE A 749 14.85 -13.77 1.67
N GLU A 750 15.46 -12.59 1.66
CA GLU A 750 16.18 -11.97 2.78
C GLU A 750 15.28 -10.90 3.42
N LEU A 751 15.14 -10.91 4.74
CA LEU A 751 14.21 -10.09 5.50
C LEU A 751 14.86 -8.76 5.90
N TYR A 752 14.18 -7.65 5.61
CA TYR A 752 14.64 -6.30 5.95
C TYR A 752 13.51 -5.37 6.38
N ASN A 753 13.87 -4.34 7.16
CA ASN A 753 13.01 -3.17 7.37
C ASN A 753 13.26 -2.18 6.23
N PRO A 754 12.35 -1.25 5.87
CA PRO A 754 12.61 -0.32 4.75
C PRO A 754 13.22 1.05 5.14
N THR A 755 13.78 1.77 4.16
CA THR A 755 14.23 3.19 4.21
C THR A 755 14.39 3.72 2.79
N THR A 756 13.99 4.95 2.49
CA THR A 756 13.89 5.68 1.19
C THR A 756 15.20 5.94 0.32
N SER A 757 15.47 5.62 -0.98
CA SER A 757 16.76 5.99 -1.73
C SER A 757 17.19 5.36 -3.08
N GLN A 758 17.27 6.16 -4.17
CA GLN A 758 18.52 6.39 -4.92
C GLN A 758 19.86 6.12 -4.17
N VAL A 759 20.19 4.83 -4.00
CA VAL A 759 21.53 4.19 -3.96
C VAL A 759 22.16 3.86 -2.56
N ASN A 760 21.95 2.62 -2.06
CA ASN A 760 22.78 1.82 -1.12
C ASN A 760 22.83 2.21 0.40
N ILE A 761 21.73 2.21 1.19
CA ILE A 761 21.77 2.77 2.56
C ILE A 761 20.74 2.19 3.59
N ASN A 762 21.19 1.59 4.71
CA ASN A 762 20.41 0.86 5.74
C ASN A 762 21.17 0.85 7.14
N THR A 763 20.61 0.60 8.36
CA THR A 763 21.32 0.43 9.72
C THR A 763 21.03 -0.58 11.02
N ASP A 764 20.29 -1.71 11.47
CA ASP A 764 19.40 -3.01 11.32
C ASP A 764 19.79 -4.33 10.64
N GLU A 765 20.21 -5.22 11.51
CA GLU A 765 19.82 -6.61 11.67
C GLU A 765 18.31 -6.85 11.99
N VAL A 766 17.51 -7.31 11.02
CA VAL A 766 16.31 -8.14 11.28
C VAL A 766 16.81 -9.54 11.67
N LEU A 767 16.20 -10.21 12.67
CA LEU A 767 16.77 -11.44 13.24
C LEU A 767 16.19 -12.73 12.65
N PHE A 768 14.86 -12.90 12.66
CA PHE A 768 14.15 -14.05 12.09
C PHE A 768 12.64 -13.84 12.06
N ALA A 769 11.93 -14.62 11.23
CA ALA A 769 10.47 -14.74 11.23
C ALA A 769 9.97 -15.94 12.05
N ASP A 770 8.73 -15.89 12.56
CA ASP A 770 8.17 -16.94 13.44
C ASP A 770 6.81 -17.48 12.92
N ALA A 771 5.88 -16.61 12.55
CA ALA A 771 4.66 -16.89 11.79
C ALA A 771 4.82 -16.55 10.31
N ILE A 772 4.19 -17.33 9.43
CA ILE A 772 4.08 -17.07 7.98
C ILE A 772 2.69 -17.51 7.47
N GLU A 773 2.06 -16.72 6.62
CA GLU A 773 0.77 -17.02 6.00
C GLU A 773 0.72 -16.45 4.57
N TRP A 774 0.06 -17.14 3.64
CA TRP A 774 -0.24 -16.62 2.32
C TRP A 774 -1.60 -15.90 2.33
N ASP A 775 -1.76 -14.88 1.49
CA ASP A 775 -3.05 -14.23 1.27
C ASP A 775 -4.00 -15.06 0.37
N HIS A 776 -4.93 -14.36 -0.27
CA HIS A 776 -6.03 -14.90 -1.03
C HIS A 776 -5.60 -15.50 -2.38
N PHE A 777 -4.67 -14.87 -3.10
CA PHE A 777 -4.35 -15.28 -4.47
C PHE A 777 -3.02 -16.06 -4.57
N GLY A 778 -2.42 -16.41 -3.41
CA GLY A 778 -1.13 -17.11 -3.35
C GLY A 778 0.02 -16.18 -3.66
N GLU A 779 -0.12 -14.94 -3.22
CA GLU A 779 0.72 -13.81 -3.53
C GLU A 779 1.70 -13.60 -2.39
N PHE A 780 1.15 -13.11 -1.28
CA PHE A 780 1.81 -12.59 -0.11
C PHE A 780 2.53 -13.69 0.58
N LEU A 781 3.69 -13.35 1.14
CA LEU A 781 4.00 -13.94 2.42
C LEU A 781 3.90 -12.85 3.47
N MET A 782 2.75 -12.82 4.13
CA MET A 782 2.62 -12.15 5.42
C MET A 782 3.43 -12.94 6.44
N TYR A 783 4.16 -12.24 7.29
CA TYR A 783 5.01 -12.83 8.31
C TYR A 783 5.13 -11.89 9.52
N ASP A 784 5.45 -12.43 10.70
CA ASP A 784 6.00 -11.62 11.77
C ASP A 784 7.51 -11.81 11.87
N ALA A 785 8.24 -10.82 12.38
CA ALA A 785 9.68 -10.91 12.60
C ALA A 785 10.16 -10.14 13.82
N PHE A 786 11.29 -10.57 14.37
CA PHE A 786 11.93 -10.00 15.55
C PHE A 786 13.10 -9.08 15.17
N ASN A 787 13.14 -7.87 15.75
CA ASN A 787 14.02 -6.75 15.39
C ASN A 787 14.78 -6.22 16.62
N ARG A 788 15.97 -5.62 16.46
CA ARG A 788 16.81 -5.17 17.60
C ARG A 788 17.69 -3.94 17.31
N ILE A 789 17.58 -2.87 18.11
CA ILE A 789 18.24 -1.56 17.92
C ILE A 789 19.38 -1.29 18.89
N THR A 790 20.58 -0.97 18.37
CA THR A 790 21.82 -0.81 19.14
C THR A 790 22.33 0.64 19.18
N ASN A 791 22.54 1.19 20.39
CA ASN A 791 23.10 2.53 20.62
C ASN A 791 24.52 2.46 21.20
N THR A 792 25.47 3.28 20.71
CA THR A 792 26.81 3.41 21.33
C THR A 792 26.97 4.70 22.14
N GLY A 793 26.34 4.72 23.32
CA GLY A 793 26.41 5.83 24.27
C GLY A 793 25.59 5.57 25.55
N SER A 794 24.40 4.99 25.38
CA SER A 794 23.63 4.33 26.45
C SER A 794 24.05 2.85 26.62
N ILE A 795 23.33 2.10 27.46
CA ILE A 795 23.64 0.70 27.83
C ILE A 795 22.63 -0.30 27.21
N GLU A 796 21.53 0.19 26.64
CA GLU A 796 20.33 -0.59 26.37
C GLU A 796 19.97 -0.55 24.87
N SER A 797 19.59 -1.71 24.35
CA SER A 797 18.98 -1.91 23.02
C SER A 797 17.45 -1.89 23.12
N ILE A 798 16.78 -1.67 21.98
CA ILE A 798 15.31 -1.77 21.85
C ILE A 798 15.00 -3.00 21.02
N GLU A 799 14.18 -3.92 21.50
CA GLU A 799 13.79 -5.16 20.80
C GLU A 799 12.27 -5.16 20.62
N TYR A 800 11.78 -5.61 19.46
CA TYR A 800 10.34 -5.62 19.12
C TYR A 800 9.99 -6.63 18.03
N TRP A 801 8.74 -7.08 18.01
CA TRP A 801 8.15 -7.81 16.88
C TRP A 801 7.32 -6.89 16.00
N ASP A 802 7.42 -7.04 14.69
CA ASP A 802 6.52 -6.40 13.73
C ASP A 802 6.02 -7.37 12.65
N ILE A 803 4.96 -6.96 11.94
CA ILE A 803 4.35 -7.72 10.86
C ILE A 803 4.77 -7.12 9.52
N GLY A 804 5.28 -7.98 8.65
CA GLY A 804 5.69 -7.66 7.29
C GLY A 804 4.96 -8.48 6.23
N PHE A 805 5.15 -8.08 4.99
CA PHE A 805 4.54 -8.62 3.79
C PHE A 805 5.61 -8.60 2.67
N MET A 806 6.14 -9.76 2.31
CA MET A 806 7.36 -9.90 1.51
C MET A 806 7.14 -10.46 0.10
N LYS A 807 7.64 -9.73 -0.91
CA LYS A 807 7.60 -10.00 -2.36
C LYS A 807 8.08 -11.41 -2.82
N VAL A 808 7.21 -12.40 -3.12
CA VAL A 808 7.63 -13.81 -3.34
C VAL A 808 7.32 -14.53 -4.67
N TRP A 809 6.25 -14.26 -5.42
CA TRP A 809 5.92 -15.04 -6.65
C TRP A 809 6.09 -14.23 -7.96
N ASP A 810 5.44 -14.51 -9.13
CA ASP A 810 5.27 -13.59 -10.29
C ASP A 810 4.18 -14.04 -11.30
N ASP A 811 3.04 -14.62 -10.87
CA ASP A 811 1.87 -15.14 -11.62
C ASP A 811 1.69 -14.66 -13.08
N ASP A 812 1.69 -13.35 -13.41
CA ASP A 812 1.54 -12.91 -14.82
C ASP A 812 2.75 -13.18 -15.71
N THR A 813 3.96 -13.14 -15.15
CA THR A 813 5.16 -13.64 -15.82
C THR A 813 5.46 -15.10 -15.47
N ASP A 814 4.72 -15.65 -14.49
CA ASP A 814 4.84 -16.94 -13.83
C ASP A 814 6.27 -17.19 -13.29
N THR A 815 6.76 -16.30 -12.40
CA THR A 815 8.12 -16.39 -11.80
C THR A 815 8.19 -16.10 -10.28
N PHE A 816 9.21 -15.43 -9.73
CA PHE A 816 9.40 -15.25 -8.27
C PHE A 816 9.83 -13.82 -7.89
N GLY A 817 9.35 -13.27 -6.77
CA GLY A 817 9.53 -11.87 -6.36
C GLY A 817 10.96 -11.45 -5.94
N ASP A 818 11.19 -10.27 -5.35
CA ASP A 818 12.54 -9.86 -4.86
C ASP A 818 12.71 -9.79 -3.34
N GLY A 819 11.65 -9.96 -2.58
CA GLY A 819 11.56 -9.61 -1.16
C GLY A 819 11.34 -8.13 -0.85
N THR A 820 10.73 -7.29 -1.71
CA THR A 820 10.17 -5.99 -1.29
C THR A 820 9.18 -6.16 -0.13
N ILE A 821 9.59 -5.67 1.04
CA ILE A 821 8.88 -5.85 2.30
C ILE A 821 8.11 -4.59 2.65
N THR A 822 6.79 -4.72 2.75
CA THR A 822 5.93 -3.74 3.41
C THR A 822 5.69 -4.11 4.86
N LYS A 823 5.51 -3.11 5.72
CA LYS A 823 5.21 -3.32 7.14
C LYS A 823 3.77 -2.92 7.41
N LEU A 824 3.10 -3.66 8.28
CA LEU A 824 1.73 -3.36 8.70
C LEU A 824 1.63 -2.00 9.42
N PHE A 825 2.71 -1.60 10.09
CA PHE A 825 2.86 -0.33 10.78
C PHE A 825 4.19 0.32 10.39
N SER A 826 4.18 1.63 10.09
CA SER A 826 5.41 2.39 9.78
C SER A 826 6.35 2.57 10.99
N GLY A 827 5.86 2.28 12.20
CA GLY A 827 6.66 2.09 13.40
C GLY A 827 5.78 1.85 14.63
N LEU A 828 6.17 0.89 15.47
CA LEU A 828 5.48 0.61 16.73
C LEU A 828 5.95 1.56 17.84
N PRO A 829 5.11 1.89 18.83
CA PRO A 829 5.56 2.57 20.05
C PRO A 829 6.58 1.71 20.82
N GLU A 830 7.50 2.33 21.55
CA GLU A 830 8.46 1.59 22.40
C GLU A 830 7.69 0.70 23.40
N LYS A 831 8.08 -0.59 23.48
CA LYS A 831 7.44 -1.67 24.27
C LYS A 831 6.08 -2.16 23.74
N ILE A 832 5.71 -1.81 22.51
CA ILE A 832 4.66 -2.52 21.76
C ILE A 832 5.32 -3.48 20.76
N SER A 833 4.75 -4.66 20.64
CA SER A 833 5.12 -5.69 19.64
C SER A 833 3.86 -6.26 19.02
N VAL A 834 3.93 -6.70 17.75
CA VAL A 834 2.81 -7.36 17.07
C VAL A 834 3.27 -8.65 16.38
N GLY A 835 2.45 -9.69 16.41
CA GLY A 835 2.80 -11.01 15.86
C GLY A 835 1.61 -11.96 15.70
N ASN A 836 1.89 -13.19 15.30
CA ASN A 836 0.92 -14.22 14.91
C ASN A 836 -0.26 -13.68 14.04
N PRO A 837 0.02 -12.97 12.93
CA PRO A 837 -1.03 -12.43 12.09
C PRO A 837 -1.74 -13.52 11.29
N THR A 838 -3.01 -13.27 10.93
CA THR A 838 -3.82 -14.09 10.01
C THR A 838 -4.73 -13.19 9.17
N PHE A 839 -5.04 -13.61 7.94
CA PHE A 839 -6.02 -12.97 7.07
C PHE A 839 -7.45 -13.36 7.47
N ALA A 840 -8.40 -12.44 7.24
CA ALA A 840 -9.80 -12.83 7.08
C ALA A 840 -9.94 -13.79 5.88
N GLU A 841 -10.91 -14.70 5.89
CA GLU A 841 -11.06 -15.73 4.85
C GLU A 841 -11.65 -15.19 3.54
N ASN A 842 -12.25 -14.00 3.61
CA ASN A 842 -12.92 -13.36 2.48
C ASN A 842 -12.59 -11.88 2.32
N ALA A 843 -11.92 -11.23 3.27
CA ALA A 843 -11.55 -9.82 3.16
C ALA A 843 -10.01 -9.68 3.14
N PRO A 844 -9.35 -9.78 1.97
CA PRO A 844 -7.91 -9.55 1.78
C PRO A 844 -7.30 -8.35 2.53
N TYR A 845 -8.08 -7.30 2.76
CA TYR A 845 -7.68 -6.08 3.46
C TYR A 845 -7.86 -6.12 4.99
N ILE A 846 -8.43 -7.19 5.53
CA ILE A 846 -8.67 -7.37 6.96
C ILE A 846 -7.73 -8.44 7.51
N LEU A 847 -7.05 -8.08 8.59
CA LEU A 847 -6.18 -8.98 9.35
C LEU A 847 -6.57 -9.00 10.82
N ALA A 848 -6.24 -10.09 11.50
CA ALA A 848 -6.16 -10.15 12.95
C ALA A 848 -4.74 -10.52 13.38
N PHE A 849 -4.27 -9.98 14.51
CA PHE A 849 -2.95 -10.27 15.07
C PHE A 849 -2.93 -10.12 16.59
N ASP A 850 -1.93 -10.74 17.24
CA ASP A 850 -1.61 -10.48 18.64
C ASP A 850 -0.88 -9.13 18.76
N LEU A 851 -1.45 -8.18 19.49
CA LEU A 851 -0.74 -7.02 20.03
C LEU A 851 -0.25 -7.35 21.44
N ILE A 852 1.01 -7.01 21.72
CA ILE A 852 1.71 -7.27 22.97
C ILE A 852 2.14 -5.91 23.55
N ASP A 853 1.59 -5.52 24.69
CA ASP A 853 1.92 -4.27 25.38
C ASP A 853 2.77 -4.55 26.64
N GLU A 854 4.07 -4.28 26.54
CA GLU A 854 5.01 -4.36 27.66
C GLU A 854 5.21 -3.01 28.39
N THR A 855 4.41 -1.97 28.11
CA THR A 855 4.53 -0.66 28.79
C THR A 855 4.13 -0.71 30.26
N ASN A 856 3.28 -1.67 30.62
CA ASN A 856 2.79 -1.91 31.98
C ASN A 856 3.77 -2.77 32.83
N VAL A 857 3.33 -3.17 34.03
CA VAL A 857 4.12 -3.96 35.00
C VAL A 857 3.99 -5.47 34.75
N GLU A 858 2.86 -5.86 34.18
CA GLU A 858 2.55 -7.17 33.62
C GLU A 858 2.31 -6.90 32.11
N THR A 859 2.62 -7.87 31.24
CA THR A 859 2.43 -7.71 29.78
C THR A 859 0.98 -7.97 29.43
N ASP A 860 0.34 -7.01 28.77
CA ASP A 860 -1.04 -7.16 28.29
C ASP A 860 -1.03 -7.73 26.85
N TYR A 861 -2.03 -8.56 26.52
CA TYR A 861 -2.16 -9.21 25.21
C TYR A 861 -3.55 -8.92 24.63
N GLU A 862 -3.63 -8.41 23.41
CA GLU A 862 -4.91 -8.13 22.73
C GLU A 862 -4.94 -8.74 21.35
N ILE A 863 -6.09 -9.31 20.95
CA ILE A 863 -6.33 -9.62 19.55
C ILE A 863 -6.85 -8.35 18.89
N ARG A 864 -6.06 -7.80 17.97
CA ARG A 864 -6.37 -6.58 17.23
C ARG A 864 -6.77 -6.93 15.80
N GLY A 865 -7.86 -6.33 15.36
CA GLY A 865 -8.24 -6.32 13.95
C GLY A 865 -7.74 -5.05 13.28
N VAL A 866 -7.33 -5.13 12.01
CA VAL A 866 -6.92 -3.97 11.22
C VAL A 866 -7.51 -4.03 9.83
N ASN A 867 -8.02 -2.89 9.36
CA ASN A 867 -8.25 -2.64 7.95
C ASN A 867 -6.96 -2.00 7.41
N ILE A 868 -6.19 -2.76 6.63
CA ILE A 868 -4.87 -2.34 6.18
C ILE A 868 -4.91 -1.13 5.24
N GLU A 869 -6.10 -0.78 4.74
CA GLU A 869 -6.36 0.14 3.64
C GLU A 869 -6.74 1.54 4.13
N THR A 870 -7.68 1.60 5.08
CA THR A 870 -7.94 2.83 5.85
C THR A 870 -6.86 3.07 6.91
N GLY A 871 -6.20 2.00 7.39
CA GLY A 871 -5.34 2.03 8.57
C GLY A 871 -6.12 2.05 9.89
N GLU A 872 -7.42 1.72 9.88
CA GLU A 872 -8.24 1.64 11.08
C GLU A 872 -7.97 0.36 11.89
N LEU A 873 -7.98 0.52 13.22
CA LEU A 873 -7.69 -0.53 14.20
C LEU A 873 -8.90 -0.76 15.12
N GLY A 874 -9.28 -2.02 15.28
CA GLY A 874 -10.35 -2.47 16.19
C GLY A 874 -9.83 -3.31 17.36
N LEU A 875 -10.74 -3.74 18.24
CA LEU A 875 -10.46 -4.70 19.31
C LEU A 875 -11.32 -5.95 19.09
N LEU A 876 -10.69 -7.07 18.77
CA LEU A 876 -11.36 -8.37 18.65
C LEU A 876 -11.51 -9.04 20.02
N TYR A 877 -10.45 -9.07 20.82
CA TYR A 877 -10.48 -9.65 22.18
C TYR A 877 -9.35 -9.10 23.09
N ASP A 878 -9.58 -9.14 24.39
CA ASP A 878 -8.65 -8.76 25.48
C ASP A 878 -8.24 -10.06 26.20
N ASN A 879 -6.94 -10.41 26.15
CA ASN A 879 -6.42 -11.75 26.45
C ASN A 879 -5.25 -11.71 27.46
N THR A 880 -4.80 -12.89 27.91
CA THR A 880 -3.70 -13.03 28.88
C THR A 880 -2.49 -13.83 28.34
N VAL A 881 -2.55 -14.24 27.07
CA VAL A 881 -1.54 -15.05 26.37
C VAL A 881 -1.51 -14.68 24.89
N LEU A 882 -0.47 -15.10 24.16
CA LEU A 882 -0.46 -15.10 22.70
C LEU A 882 -1.57 -16.01 22.17
N SER A 883 -2.30 -15.52 21.17
CA SER A 883 -3.64 -16.00 20.84
C SER A 883 -3.73 -16.75 19.52
N TYR A 884 -2.74 -16.65 18.61
CA TYR A 884 -2.75 -17.37 17.32
C TYR A 884 -4.14 -17.35 16.61
N PRO A 885 -4.67 -16.16 16.28
CA PRO A 885 -6.00 -16.00 15.71
C PRO A 885 -6.19 -16.81 14.41
N SER A 886 -7.45 -17.19 14.13
CA SER A 886 -7.89 -17.73 12.83
C SER A 886 -9.37 -17.40 12.60
N PHE A 887 -9.72 -16.83 11.44
CA PHE A 887 -11.09 -16.42 11.11
C PHE A 887 -11.96 -17.59 10.64
N SER A 888 -13.27 -17.50 10.88
CA SER A 888 -14.21 -18.42 10.26
C SER A 888 -14.37 -18.17 8.75
N ARG A 889 -14.83 -19.16 7.99
CA ARG A 889 -15.17 -19.09 6.56
C ARG A 889 -16.11 -17.93 6.15
N MET A 890 -16.80 -17.30 7.09
CA MET A 890 -17.71 -16.16 6.87
C MET A 890 -17.22 -14.85 7.49
N ASP A 891 -16.04 -14.84 8.11
CA ASP A 891 -15.49 -13.77 8.95
C ASP A 891 -16.40 -13.28 10.10
N ASP A 892 -17.49 -14.00 10.40
CA ASP A 892 -18.46 -13.65 11.44
C ASP A 892 -18.00 -14.07 12.86
N LYS A 893 -16.90 -14.82 12.93
CA LYS A 893 -16.24 -15.33 14.14
C LYS A 893 -14.74 -15.40 13.94
N ILE A 894 -14.02 -15.40 15.06
CA ILE A 894 -12.59 -15.69 15.14
C ILE A 894 -12.34 -16.66 16.30
N ILE A 895 -11.45 -17.64 16.10
CA ILE A 895 -10.94 -18.56 17.13
C ILE A 895 -9.51 -18.19 17.53
N PHE A 896 -9.11 -18.57 18.74
CA PHE A 896 -7.82 -18.20 19.32
C PHE A 896 -7.44 -19.06 20.55
N ASP A 897 -6.14 -19.20 20.82
CA ASP A 897 -5.60 -19.71 22.09
C ASP A 897 -5.91 -18.75 23.25
N ALA A 898 -6.37 -19.31 24.38
CA ALA A 898 -6.53 -18.60 25.64
C ALA A 898 -6.31 -19.55 26.84
N GLU A 899 -6.25 -19.00 28.06
CA GLU A 899 -6.28 -19.79 29.30
C GLU A 899 -7.67 -19.71 29.98
N ALA A 900 -8.11 -20.82 30.59
CA ALA A 900 -9.32 -20.85 31.40
C ALA A 900 -9.05 -21.34 32.84
N GLU A 901 -9.65 -20.68 33.85
CA GLU A 901 -9.58 -21.16 35.24
C GLU A 901 -10.29 -22.51 35.41
N SER A 902 -9.53 -23.55 35.79
CA SER A 902 -10.06 -24.79 36.32
C SER A 902 -10.04 -24.79 37.86
N THR A 903 -10.64 -25.82 38.47
CA THR A 903 -10.74 -25.93 39.94
C THR A 903 -9.39 -25.99 40.67
N PHE A 904 -8.27 -26.27 39.98
CA PHE A 904 -6.95 -26.46 40.58
C PHE A 904 -5.74 -25.92 39.78
N SER A 905 -5.96 -25.42 38.56
CA SER A 905 -4.94 -24.85 37.64
C SER A 905 -5.63 -23.99 36.59
N THR A 906 -4.90 -23.18 35.83
CA THR A 906 -5.36 -22.84 34.48
C THR A 906 -5.24 -24.05 33.55
N VAL A 907 -5.93 -24.02 32.42
CA VAL A 907 -5.83 -24.99 31.33
C VAL A 907 -5.94 -24.25 29.99
N ASP A 908 -5.24 -24.75 28.99
CA ASP A 908 -5.27 -24.19 27.64
C ASP A 908 -6.61 -24.49 26.94
N VAL A 909 -7.15 -23.49 26.25
CA VAL A 909 -8.42 -23.56 25.54
C VAL A 909 -8.34 -22.89 24.17
N ILE A 910 -9.14 -23.40 23.23
CA ILE A 910 -9.55 -22.61 22.06
C ILE A 910 -10.76 -21.78 22.46
N GLY A 911 -10.56 -20.48 22.57
CA GLY A 911 -11.61 -19.47 22.63
C GLY A 911 -12.22 -19.19 21.26
N GLN A 912 -13.42 -18.63 21.26
CA GLN A 912 -14.13 -18.14 20.08
C GLN A 912 -15.00 -16.95 20.46
N ILE A 913 -14.92 -15.86 19.69
CA ILE A 913 -15.83 -14.70 19.78
C ILE A 913 -16.49 -14.42 18.43
N GLY A 914 -17.62 -13.73 18.42
CA GLY A 914 -18.21 -13.18 17.20
C GLY A 914 -17.45 -11.94 16.74
N VAL A 915 -17.57 -11.59 15.48
CA VAL A 915 -16.93 -10.40 14.87
C VAL A 915 -18.02 -9.46 14.32
N ALA A 916 -17.75 -8.17 14.26
CA ALA A 916 -18.64 -7.16 13.71
C ALA A 916 -18.58 -7.13 12.16
N SER A 917 -19.50 -6.39 11.54
CA SER A 917 -19.49 -6.17 10.08
C SER A 917 -18.35 -5.27 9.60
N ASP A 918 -17.56 -4.68 10.50
CA ASP A 918 -16.30 -4.01 10.17
C ASP A 918 -15.10 -4.99 10.13
N LYS A 919 -15.34 -6.26 10.47
CA LYS A 919 -14.39 -7.37 10.61
C LYS A 919 -13.20 -7.16 11.57
N ILE A 920 -13.08 -5.98 12.20
CA ILE A 920 -11.98 -5.59 13.10
C ILE A 920 -12.38 -5.49 14.58
N ASN A 921 -13.68 -5.45 14.90
CA ASN A 921 -14.19 -5.38 16.27
C ASN A 921 -14.93 -6.65 16.70
N GLY A 922 -14.69 -7.11 17.93
CA GLY A 922 -15.34 -8.26 18.52
C GLY A 922 -16.79 -7.98 18.94
N THR A 923 -17.65 -8.99 18.87
CA THR A 923 -19.06 -8.90 19.27
C THR A 923 -19.52 -10.06 20.15
N GLY A 924 -20.29 -9.71 21.18
CA GLY A 924 -20.83 -10.66 22.16
C GLY A 924 -19.89 -10.89 23.34
N GLU A 925 -19.91 -12.12 23.85
CA GLU A 925 -19.06 -12.60 24.94
C GLU A 925 -18.25 -13.78 24.39
N ALA A 926 -16.95 -13.88 24.72
CA ALA A 926 -16.13 -15.00 24.29
C ALA A 926 -16.61 -16.33 24.90
N THR A 927 -16.40 -17.43 24.17
CA THR A 927 -16.83 -18.78 24.56
C THR A 927 -15.72 -19.79 24.32
N VAL A 928 -15.65 -20.84 25.15
CA VAL A 928 -14.70 -21.94 24.96
C VAL A 928 -15.26 -22.93 23.95
N LEU A 929 -14.58 -23.08 22.81
CA LEU A 929 -14.85 -24.09 21.79
C LEU A 929 -14.25 -25.46 22.18
N LYS A 930 -13.03 -25.45 22.75
CA LYS A 930 -12.28 -26.66 23.11
C LYS A 930 -11.41 -26.44 24.36
N GLN A 931 -11.22 -27.47 25.17
CA GLN A 931 -10.29 -27.50 26.31
C GLN A 931 -9.17 -28.53 26.05
N GLU A 932 -8.02 -28.36 26.70
CA GLU A 932 -6.83 -29.21 26.58
C GLU A 932 -6.28 -29.20 25.13
N ALA A 933 -6.34 -28.03 24.47
CA ALA A 933 -6.03 -27.84 23.05
C ALA A 933 -5.49 -26.44 22.74
N ARG A 934 -4.70 -26.35 21.65
CA ARG A 934 -4.05 -25.15 21.13
C ARG A 934 -4.07 -25.11 19.59
N TRP A 935 -3.66 -23.99 19.01
CA TRP A 935 -3.42 -23.80 17.58
C TRP A 935 -4.62 -24.22 16.72
N GLY A 936 -5.75 -23.55 16.98
CA GLY A 936 -6.97 -23.70 16.20
C GLY A 936 -6.83 -23.04 14.83
N VAL A 937 -6.81 -23.84 13.77
CA VAL A 937 -6.80 -23.37 12.37
C VAL A 937 -8.13 -23.71 11.73
N TRP A 938 -8.97 -22.69 11.52
CA TRP A 938 -10.23 -22.82 10.78
C TRP A 938 -9.91 -22.89 9.28
N PHE A 939 -10.69 -23.64 8.52
CA PHE A 939 -10.59 -23.76 7.06
C PHE A 939 -11.89 -24.29 6.45
N SER A 940 -11.89 -24.53 5.13
CA SER A 940 -13.05 -24.97 4.35
C SER A 940 -12.80 -26.24 3.54
N ASN A 941 -13.85 -26.79 2.92
CA ASN A 941 -13.73 -27.92 2.00
C ASN A 941 -14.54 -27.80 0.71
N GLY A 942 -14.66 -26.57 0.20
CA GLY A 942 -15.34 -26.25 -1.06
C GLY A 942 -14.37 -25.82 -2.14
N ASP A 943 -14.76 -26.09 -3.39
CA ASP A 943 -14.08 -25.61 -4.57
C ASP A 943 -14.43 -24.13 -4.77
N ARG A 944 -13.50 -23.22 -4.41
CA ARG A 944 -13.60 -21.77 -4.65
C ARG A 944 -12.73 -21.44 -5.87
N ASP A 945 -13.24 -20.59 -6.76
CA ASP A 945 -12.45 -20.08 -7.86
C ASP A 945 -11.44 -19.08 -7.31
N LEU A 946 -10.18 -19.53 -7.18
CA LEU A 946 -9.02 -18.70 -6.84
C LEU A 946 -8.32 -18.18 -8.10
N SER A 947 -8.86 -18.47 -9.29
CA SER A 947 -8.25 -18.11 -10.56
C SER A 947 -8.66 -16.73 -11.04
N THR A 948 -7.80 -16.18 -11.89
CA THR A 948 -7.66 -14.75 -12.05
C THR A 948 -7.81 -14.37 -13.53
N PRO A 949 -8.36 -13.18 -13.88
CA PRO A 949 -9.33 -13.09 -14.97
C PRO A 949 -8.84 -12.42 -16.28
N THR A 950 -7.53 -12.35 -16.55
CA THR A 950 -7.01 -11.84 -17.84
C THR A 950 -6.48 -12.89 -18.81
N PHE A 951 -6.47 -14.17 -18.45
CA PHE A 951 -6.13 -15.24 -19.39
C PHE A 951 -7.38 -15.95 -19.93
N GLU A 952 -7.66 -15.75 -21.24
CA GLU A 952 -8.49 -16.69 -22.00
C GLU A 952 -7.78 -18.06 -22.02
N ASP A 953 -8.18 -19.00 -21.15
CA ASP A 953 -7.77 -20.42 -21.25
C ASP A 953 -7.99 -20.90 -22.69
N ASP A 954 -6.97 -21.49 -23.32
CA ASP A 954 -7.08 -22.06 -24.68
C ASP A 954 -7.95 -23.34 -24.73
N GLY A 955 -8.57 -23.66 -23.59
CA GLY A 955 -9.60 -24.64 -23.32
C GLY A 955 -9.01 -25.97 -22.88
N LEU A 956 -7.78 -26.00 -22.35
CA LEU A 956 -7.09 -27.25 -22.04
C LEU A 956 -7.44 -27.78 -20.65
N SER A 957 -7.79 -26.91 -19.69
CA SER A 957 -8.09 -27.28 -18.30
C SER A 957 -9.28 -28.26 -18.19
N GLU A 958 -10.46 -27.89 -18.69
CA GLU A 958 -11.69 -28.70 -18.70
C GLU A 958 -11.56 -30.03 -19.48
N GLN A 959 -10.46 -30.22 -20.23
CA GLN A 959 -10.36 -31.24 -21.28
C GLN A 959 -9.40 -32.39 -20.96
N ILE A 960 -8.81 -32.43 -19.76
CA ILE A 960 -7.90 -33.52 -19.32
C ILE A 960 -8.29 -34.01 -17.92
N GLN A 961 -8.27 -35.33 -17.70
CA GLN A 961 -8.54 -35.95 -16.40
C GLN A 961 -7.60 -37.13 -16.12
N VAL A 962 -7.28 -37.39 -14.85
CA VAL A 962 -6.41 -38.48 -14.40
C VAL A 962 -7.09 -39.41 -13.38
N TYR A 963 -6.92 -40.73 -13.55
CA TYR A 963 -7.48 -41.73 -12.64
C TYR A 963 -6.70 -43.06 -12.65
N PRO A 964 -6.57 -43.80 -11.53
CA PRO A 964 -6.90 -43.38 -10.16
C PRO A 964 -5.85 -42.40 -9.63
N ASN A 965 -6.24 -41.55 -8.69
CA ASN A 965 -5.36 -40.67 -7.93
C ASN A 965 -5.88 -40.69 -6.47
N PRO A 966 -5.12 -41.18 -5.47
CA PRO A 966 -3.78 -41.75 -5.54
C PRO A 966 -3.63 -42.96 -6.48
N VAL A 967 -2.44 -43.13 -7.04
CA VAL A 967 -2.11 -44.13 -8.07
C VAL A 967 -1.16 -45.22 -7.55
N ALA A 968 -1.51 -46.48 -7.81
CA ALA A 968 -0.67 -47.63 -7.50
C ALA A 968 0.37 -47.91 -8.61
N ASP A 969 -0.03 -48.51 -9.73
CA ASP A 969 0.90 -48.98 -10.78
C ASP A 969 0.84 -48.18 -12.09
N VAL A 970 -0.35 -47.74 -12.49
CA VAL A 970 -0.64 -47.12 -13.80
C VAL A 970 -1.65 -46.00 -13.63
N LEU A 971 -1.26 -44.79 -14.06
CA LEU A 971 -2.15 -43.65 -14.20
C LEU A 971 -2.82 -43.68 -15.58
N ASN A 972 -4.11 -43.41 -15.66
CA ASN A 972 -4.84 -43.27 -16.92
C ASN A 972 -5.16 -41.79 -17.11
N ILE A 973 -4.71 -41.22 -18.24
CA ILE A 973 -5.02 -39.86 -18.67
C ILE A 973 -6.13 -39.94 -19.73
N TYR A 974 -7.16 -39.11 -19.63
CA TYR A 974 -8.32 -39.05 -20.52
C TYR A 974 -8.48 -37.65 -21.12
N THR A 975 -9.12 -37.55 -22.30
CA THR A 975 -9.51 -36.24 -22.88
C THR A 975 -10.88 -36.27 -23.57
N SER A 976 -11.62 -35.16 -23.50
CA SER A 976 -13.05 -35.08 -23.87
C SER A 976 -13.33 -34.71 -25.35
N GLN A 977 -12.41 -34.02 -26.04
CA GLN A 977 -12.64 -33.50 -27.40
C GLN A 977 -12.07 -34.39 -28.52
N VAL A 978 -12.96 -34.95 -29.35
CA VAL A 978 -12.64 -35.93 -30.42
C VAL A 978 -12.08 -35.30 -31.72
N GLN A 979 -12.23 -33.98 -31.91
CA GLN A 979 -12.17 -33.34 -33.24
C GLN A 979 -10.76 -32.96 -33.74
N ARG A 980 -9.72 -32.86 -32.90
CA ARG A 980 -8.37 -32.42 -33.31
C ARG A 980 -7.28 -33.43 -32.92
N LYS A 981 -6.63 -34.02 -33.93
CA LYS A 981 -5.45 -34.89 -33.74
C LYS A 981 -4.21 -34.03 -33.52
N ARG A 982 -3.76 -33.97 -32.28
CA ARG A 982 -2.52 -33.34 -31.80
C ARG A 982 -1.71 -34.40 -31.04
N ASP A 983 -0.38 -34.34 -31.12
CA ASP A 983 0.52 -35.14 -30.28
C ASP A 983 0.91 -34.31 -29.06
N TYR A 984 0.87 -34.91 -27.86
CA TYR A 984 1.16 -34.24 -26.59
C TYR A 984 2.49 -34.73 -26.00
N GLN A 985 3.16 -33.85 -25.28
CA GLN A 985 4.36 -34.13 -24.50
C GLN A 985 3.92 -34.31 -23.03
N VAL A 986 4.13 -35.49 -22.45
CA VAL A 986 3.65 -35.88 -21.11
C VAL A 986 4.85 -36.17 -20.22
N GLU A 987 5.02 -35.39 -19.16
CA GLU A 987 6.20 -35.44 -18.28
C GLU A 987 5.77 -35.60 -16.82
N ILE A 988 6.57 -36.33 -16.03
CA ILE A 988 6.39 -36.41 -14.56
C ILE A 988 7.59 -35.76 -13.91
N HIS A 989 7.34 -34.79 -13.04
CA HIS A 989 8.32 -34.07 -12.26
C HIS A 989 8.26 -34.49 -10.80
N GLY A 990 9.42 -34.49 -10.13
CA GLY A 990 9.49 -34.49 -8.67
C GLY A 990 9.43 -33.07 -8.12
N LEU A 991 9.24 -32.96 -6.81
CA LEU A 991 9.31 -31.71 -6.03
C LEU A 991 10.68 -30.98 -6.13
N ASP A 992 11.66 -31.57 -6.82
CA ASP A 992 12.97 -30.98 -7.16
C ASP A 992 13.05 -30.44 -8.60
N GLY A 993 11.90 -30.09 -9.22
CA GLY A 993 11.78 -29.56 -10.60
C GLY A 993 12.22 -30.53 -11.68
N LYS A 994 12.47 -31.78 -11.30
CA LYS A 994 13.24 -32.71 -12.10
C LYS A 994 12.34 -33.66 -12.85
N VAL A 995 12.46 -33.62 -14.17
CA VAL A 995 11.85 -34.58 -15.09
C VAL A 995 12.29 -36.02 -14.72
N LEU A 996 11.47 -36.71 -13.93
CA LEU A 996 11.61 -38.13 -13.60
C LEU A 996 11.16 -39.00 -14.78
N LYS A 997 10.26 -38.46 -15.62
CA LYS A 997 9.76 -39.10 -16.83
C LYS A 997 9.40 -38.08 -17.90
N SER A 998 9.67 -38.43 -19.16
CA SER A 998 9.23 -37.71 -20.35
C SER A 998 8.77 -38.72 -21.40
N VAL A 999 7.56 -38.56 -21.94
CA VAL A 999 6.93 -39.47 -22.92
C VAL A 999 6.07 -38.68 -23.92
N ARG A 1000 6.04 -39.08 -25.19
CA ARG A 1000 5.08 -38.53 -26.16
C ARG A 1000 3.82 -39.37 -26.26
N TRP A 1001 2.68 -38.74 -25.98
CA TRP A 1001 1.36 -39.28 -26.31
C TRP A 1001 1.03 -38.93 -27.76
N GLN A 1002 1.35 -39.86 -28.66
CA GLN A 1002 0.92 -39.76 -30.06
C GLN A 1002 -0.53 -40.23 -30.17
N ARG A 1003 -1.44 -39.40 -30.70
CA ARG A 1003 -2.89 -39.62 -30.52
C ARG A 1003 -3.45 -40.70 -31.45
N HIS A 1004 -3.29 -41.96 -31.01
CA HIS A 1004 -3.95 -43.15 -31.55
C HIS A 1004 -5.19 -43.56 -30.74
N SER A 1005 -5.34 -43.05 -29.52
CA SER A 1005 -6.45 -43.27 -28.59
C SER A 1005 -6.70 -42.01 -27.76
N ASP A 1006 -7.94 -41.85 -27.27
CA ASP A 1006 -8.38 -40.73 -26.41
C ASP A 1006 -8.12 -40.99 -24.91
N GLN A 1007 -7.46 -42.11 -24.62
CA GLN A 1007 -6.89 -42.48 -23.32
C GLN A 1007 -5.40 -42.77 -23.50
N PHE A 1008 -4.58 -42.38 -22.53
CA PHE A 1008 -3.16 -42.71 -22.44
C PHE A 1008 -2.85 -43.34 -21.07
N ASN A 1009 -2.18 -44.49 -21.08
CA ASN A 1009 -1.83 -45.22 -19.86
C ASN A 1009 -0.36 -45.01 -19.56
N LEU A 1010 -0.06 -44.31 -18.46
CA LEU A 1010 1.27 -43.97 -18.01
C LEU A 1010 1.65 -44.87 -16.81
N PRO A 1011 2.55 -45.85 -16.99
CA PRO A 1011 3.01 -46.68 -15.88
C PRO A 1011 3.85 -45.82 -14.92
N VAL A 1012 3.52 -45.89 -13.62
CA VAL A 1012 4.16 -45.09 -12.54
C VAL A 1012 4.76 -45.96 -11.44
N GLN A 1013 4.65 -47.29 -11.56
CA GLN A 1013 5.23 -48.35 -10.71
C GLN A 1013 6.75 -48.27 -10.41
N TYR A 1014 7.48 -47.27 -10.91
CA TYR A 1014 8.91 -47.03 -10.62
C TYR A 1014 9.14 -45.81 -9.71
N LEU A 1015 8.09 -45.01 -9.43
CA LEU A 1015 8.14 -43.91 -8.48
C LEU A 1015 8.05 -44.45 -7.04
N PRO A 1016 8.85 -43.93 -6.09
CA PRO A 1016 8.58 -44.04 -4.66
C PRO A 1016 7.20 -43.52 -4.29
N ALA A 1017 6.65 -43.89 -3.13
CA ALA A 1017 5.44 -43.25 -2.62
C ALA A 1017 5.71 -41.77 -2.30
N GLY A 1018 4.76 -40.89 -2.61
CA GLY A 1018 4.93 -39.43 -2.50
C GLY A 1018 4.13 -38.64 -3.55
N LEU A 1019 4.22 -37.31 -3.49
CA LEU A 1019 3.57 -36.37 -4.41
C LEU A 1019 4.47 -36.09 -5.63
N TYR A 1020 3.86 -35.97 -6.81
CA TYR A 1020 4.50 -35.69 -8.10
C TYR A 1020 3.60 -34.81 -8.97
N PHE A 1021 4.19 -34.12 -9.95
CA PHE A 1021 3.48 -33.24 -10.89
C PHE A 1021 3.51 -33.82 -12.30
N LEU A 1022 2.36 -33.81 -12.97
CA LEU A 1022 2.17 -34.39 -14.30
C LEU A 1022 1.89 -33.28 -15.32
N HIS A 1023 2.88 -32.95 -16.14
CA HIS A 1023 2.80 -31.88 -17.14
C HIS A 1023 2.38 -32.45 -18.50
N ILE A 1024 1.44 -31.80 -19.18
CA ILE A 1024 0.88 -32.24 -20.46
C ILE A 1024 0.85 -31.06 -21.44
N GLY A 1025 1.91 -30.94 -22.25
CA GLY A 1025 2.13 -29.80 -23.16
C GLY A 1025 1.82 -30.07 -24.63
N HIS A 1026 1.35 -29.04 -25.34
CA HIS A 1026 1.24 -29.01 -26.80
C HIS A 1026 1.49 -27.60 -27.39
N GLY A 1027 2.70 -27.37 -27.90
CA GLY A 1027 3.07 -26.06 -28.45
C GLY A 1027 3.50 -25.14 -27.31
N ASN A 1028 2.76 -24.05 -27.08
CA ASN A 1028 2.95 -23.15 -25.93
C ASN A 1028 2.00 -23.51 -24.76
N GLY A 1029 0.81 -24.05 -25.05
CA GLY A 1029 -0.14 -24.48 -24.03
C GLY A 1029 0.38 -25.70 -23.27
N HIS A 1030 0.25 -25.65 -21.95
CA HIS A 1030 0.61 -26.71 -21.01
C HIS A 1030 -0.46 -26.78 -19.92
N HIS A 1031 -0.46 -27.88 -19.18
CA HIS A 1031 -1.44 -28.16 -18.13
C HIS A 1031 -0.82 -29.15 -17.15
N VAL A 1032 -0.97 -28.92 -15.85
CA VAL A 1032 -0.32 -29.69 -14.79
C VAL A 1032 -1.33 -30.28 -13.84
N LEU A 1033 -1.07 -31.52 -13.40
CA LEU A 1033 -1.95 -32.28 -12.53
C LEU A 1033 -1.16 -32.89 -11.37
N LYS A 1034 -1.58 -32.60 -10.14
CA LYS A 1034 -1.03 -33.14 -8.89
C LYS A 1034 -1.34 -34.64 -8.79
N ILE A 1035 -0.34 -35.52 -8.74
CA ILE A 1035 -0.53 -36.98 -8.63
C ILE A 1035 0.16 -37.57 -7.39
N CYS A 1036 -0.61 -38.28 -6.57
CA CYS A 1036 -0.11 -38.96 -5.37
C CYS A 1036 0.19 -40.42 -5.67
N LYS A 1037 1.42 -40.88 -5.46
CA LYS A 1037 1.83 -42.28 -5.62
C LYS A 1037 1.66 -43.01 -4.28
N SER A 1038 0.79 -44.03 -4.25
CA SER A 1038 0.59 -44.95 -3.12
C SER A 1038 1.59 -46.11 -3.11
#